data_AF-A0A4Q4U1F8-F1
#
_entry.id   AF-A0A4Q4U1F8-F1
#
_cell.length_a   1.000
_cell.length_b   1.000
_cell.length_c   1.000
_cell.angle_alpha   90.00
_cell.angle_beta   90.00
_cell.angle_gamma   90.00
#
_symmetry.space_group_name_H-M   'P 1'
#
loop_
_entity.id
_entity.type
_entity.pdbx_description
1 polymer ?
#
loop_
_entity_poly.entity_id
_entity_poly.type
_entity_poly.pdbx_seq_one_letter_code
_entity_poly.pdbx_strand_id
1 'polypeptide(L)'
;MAPTTFKLNNGMEMPALGLGTWQSAPGEVAAAVTAAIKHGYKLIDAAYCYGNEDEVGQGLKAAFDAGYAKREDIFVVTKLWNTYSTRVELGLDKSLKALGLDYVDQFLVHWPVGMNPNGNDDRFPKLPNGERDMLWDHDHVATWKDMEKLLQTGKTKSIGVCNYSAPYLKKLLEKADVVPAVNQIENHPALRQQEVVDLCNEKGIHVIAYSPLGSTGSPLFKAEPVVKVAERKGVSPGTVLLSYHVARGSTVLAKSVNEERIKSNMQIVDMDAEDMKILNDYSEGLEKEGKVQRFVYPPFGINFGFPDKLTGSSLGLAGSALKLVVFSIEFVSDVKQVYHLGATERNVDLTTVATSIQSATKSLESQLARGIEQEEANKSETDADDKELRLLASRAAEIGRKLATDLSKVTTDQKSKWKSLRAVARGMWDAEDIQTTEKRLHSIREEIQLRILIDVKKEVGALGNEDPHGFRDAIERISSAQANSSLEIKQMIELLSGMERVANTRYKELLDLYQELHAGINASSLSRSPSPMPLKSRFDDPTAWKRVVDTILHSLWYPTMTDREDSIDDAYASTFDWLFHDPKAKGKPWDSFVEFLQGDTGAYWITGKPGSGKSTLMKYLRDDPRTIQHLNAWAAGRELLQASFYFYYKGSDMQKSEYGLVLSLLYNLLKQRPDLIPVAFEDRSRHLLLHDVSIGTPSPREARKALERLFTTQIETVFFLTVDGLDEFDPKVSATHVQSLLDLVRSFSELPNVKAIFASRPLNDFEEAFADCPSLKIHQLTHDDIRLYIDERLEKHNRMQTLLARDPTNASKLVRSIVASSDGVFLWVRLVVDSLIDGLKNYDGIEDLQRRVDELPTDLYDLYEVMLSRVPSAYRLQTAKLLQLVYWNLGSAELSVLGLWFAEQATHETVIQTAVTPITDSDLEYRYNEMEHRLKSRCLGLIEIRPSQFTQEQINSLEVYPFTDVYDVTNKFLNAQVTFLHRSVSEFLNGYDWDAFASGIRSNFDPYLRLLYSAVLMLKTYRTGGISDWPILLKMASYAATRDENRSTPCAVADPKKQNPNPTPQITTEAPDEIDAKAIGNQISEASPQDVANTRHSTEVNSQEHKNFDSDRLIAAPNENGKNQTRWLKWLHRMSRSNKGKGF
;
A
#
# COMPACT_ATOMS: atom_id res chain seq x y z
N MET A 1 32.23 -36.72 -12.01
CA MET A 1 32.25 -35.57 -11.09
C MET A 1 31.81 -34.36 -11.88
N ALA A 2 30.82 -33.65 -11.37
CA ALA A 2 30.23 -32.53 -12.07
C ALA A 2 31.26 -31.40 -12.21
N PRO A 3 31.28 -30.69 -13.36
CA PRO A 3 32.15 -29.53 -13.53
C PRO A 3 31.94 -28.51 -12.43
N THR A 4 33.03 -28.02 -11.85
CA THR A 4 33.01 -26.96 -10.82
C THR A 4 33.29 -25.58 -11.41
N THR A 5 33.86 -25.54 -12.63
CA THR A 5 34.11 -24.33 -13.42
C THR A 5 33.86 -24.58 -14.90
N PHE A 6 33.57 -23.51 -15.65
CA PHE A 6 33.42 -23.49 -17.10
C PHE A 6 34.33 -22.41 -17.70
N LYS A 7 34.84 -22.65 -18.91
CA LYS A 7 35.71 -21.70 -19.61
C LYS A 7 34.89 -20.82 -20.54
N LEU A 8 35.00 -19.51 -20.36
CA LEU A 8 34.36 -18.50 -21.22
C LEU A 8 35.17 -18.28 -22.51
N ASN A 9 34.55 -17.70 -23.54
CA ASN A 9 35.22 -17.39 -24.82
C ASN A 9 36.39 -16.41 -24.71
N ASN A 10 36.43 -15.60 -23.65
CA ASN A 10 37.53 -14.70 -23.33
C ASN A 10 38.63 -15.36 -22.48
N GLY A 11 38.53 -16.68 -22.23
CA GLY A 11 39.51 -17.46 -21.48
C GLY A 11 39.35 -17.45 -19.96
N MET A 12 38.43 -16.67 -19.40
CA MET A 12 38.16 -16.65 -17.95
C MET A 12 37.48 -17.95 -17.49
N GLU A 13 37.75 -18.35 -16.25
CA GLU A 13 37.05 -19.47 -15.60
C GLU A 13 35.88 -18.94 -14.77
N MET A 14 34.67 -19.40 -15.11
CA MET A 14 33.44 -19.08 -14.40
C MET A 14 33.04 -20.25 -13.50
N PRO A 15 32.80 -20.02 -12.18
CA PRO A 15 32.26 -21.05 -11.31
C PRO A 15 30.91 -21.60 -11.82
N ALA A 16 30.71 -22.91 -11.68
CA ALA A 16 29.49 -23.58 -12.11
C ALA A 16 28.26 -23.21 -11.23
N LEU A 17 28.49 -22.82 -9.98
CA LEU A 17 27.46 -22.44 -9.02
C LEU A 17 27.75 -21.03 -8.47
N GLY A 18 26.71 -20.19 -8.44
CA GLY A 18 26.77 -18.86 -7.85
C GLY A 18 25.59 -18.57 -6.92
N LEU A 19 25.77 -17.56 -6.06
CA LEU A 19 24.70 -17.00 -5.23
C LEU A 19 23.99 -15.89 -6.00
N GLY A 20 22.68 -16.04 -6.22
CA GLY A 20 21.83 -14.96 -6.72
C GLY A 20 21.32 -14.08 -5.56
N THR A 21 21.32 -12.76 -5.74
CA THR A 21 20.97 -11.79 -4.67
C THR A 21 19.62 -11.08 -4.87
N TRP A 22 18.88 -11.40 -5.94
CA TRP A 22 17.59 -10.80 -6.26
C TRP A 22 16.50 -11.09 -5.21
N GLN A 23 15.68 -10.07 -4.88
CA GLN A 23 14.55 -10.13 -3.93
C GLN A 23 14.91 -10.66 -2.53
N SER A 24 16.04 -10.22 -1.98
CA SER A 24 16.34 -10.40 -0.56
C SER A 24 15.81 -9.20 0.22
N ALA A 25 15.27 -9.39 1.42
CA ALA A 25 14.79 -8.26 2.21
C ALA A 25 15.97 -7.37 2.64
N PRO A 26 15.74 -6.06 2.86
CA PRO A 26 16.78 -5.17 3.37
C PRO A 26 17.40 -5.72 4.67
N GLY A 27 18.73 -5.73 4.75
CA GLY A 27 19.49 -6.21 5.90
C GLY A 27 19.87 -7.70 5.89
N GLU A 28 19.39 -8.50 4.92
CA GLU A 28 19.68 -9.94 4.85
C GLU A 28 20.85 -10.28 3.91
N VAL A 29 21.13 -9.44 2.91
CA VAL A 29 22.02 -9.79 1.79
C VAL A 29 23.48 -9.87 2.22
N ALA A 30 23.94 -8.94 3.05
CA ALA A 30 25.32 -8.92 3.51
C ALA A 30 25.70 -10.21 4.26
N ALA A 31 24.79 -10.72 5.11
CA ALA A 31 24.97 -11.98 5.81
C ALA A 31 24.97 -13.17 4.85
N ALA A 32 24.05 -13.19 3.88
CA ALA A 32 23.96 -14.26 2.89
C ALA A 32 25.23 -14.35 2.01
N VAL A 33 25.75 -13.22 1.53
CA VAL A 33 26.99 -13.15 0.73
C VAL A 33 28.19 -13.61 1.56
N THR A 34 28.30 -13.14 2.81
CA THR A 34 29.38 -13.56 3.72
C THR A 34 29.33 -15.07 3.96
N ALA A 35 28.15 -15.61 4.23
CA ALA A 35 27.92 -17.03 4.46
C ALA A 35 28.24 -17.87 3.22
N ALA A 36 27.83 -17.43 2.04
CA ALA A 36 28.12 -18.12 0.79
C ALA A 36 29.64 -18.25 0.57
N ILE A 37 30.38 -17.15 0.72
CA ILE A 37 31.85 -17.16 0.55
C ILE A 37 32.51 -18.04 1.62
N LYS A 38 32.08 -17.90 2.89
CA LYS A 38 32.55 -18.74 4.00
C LYS A 38 32.38 -20.24 3.71
N HIS A 39 31.29 -20.64 3.05
CA HIS A 39 31.03 -22.06 2.71
C HIS A 39 31.65 -22.48 1.37
N GLY A 40 32.25 -21.57 0.60
CA GLY A 40 33.04 -21.88 -0.60
C GLY A 40 32.40 -21.49 -1.93
N TYR A 41 31.34 -20.67 -1.93
CA TYR A 41 30.88 -20.02 -3.16
C TYR A 41 31.95 -19.08 -3.70
N LYS A 42 32.20 -19.18 -5.00
CA LYS A 42 33.17 -18.33 -5.71
C LYS A 42 32.52 -17.38 -6.72
N LEU A 43 31.20 -17.40 -6.88
CA LEU A 43 30.46 -16.49 -7.75
C LEU A 43 29.34 -15.81 -6.98
N ILE A 44 29.30 -14.49 -7.05
CA ILE A 44 28.23 -13.65 -6.51
C ILE A 44 27.59 -12.87 -7.65
N ASP A 45 26.29 -13.05 -7.86
CA ASP A 45 25.51 -12.35 -8.87
C ASP A 45 24.68 -11.22 -8.23
N ALA A 46 24.95 -10.00 -8.66
CA ALA A 46 24.30 -8.76 -8.25
C ALA A 46 23.70 -8.05 -9.47
N ALA A 47 22.97 -6.95 -9.24
CA ALA A 47 22.54 -6.03 -10.28
C ALA A 47 22.10 -4.69 -9.67
N TYR A 48 22.30 -3.60 -10.41
CA TYR A 48 21.87 -2.26 -9.98
C TYR A 48 20.38 -2.19 -9.60
N CYS A 49 19.51 -2.80 -10.41
CA CYS A 49 18.07 -2.72 -10.18
C CYS A 49 17.57 -3.49 -8.96
N TYR A 50 18.40 -4.37 -8.38
CA TYR A 50 18.03 -5.11 -7.16
C TYR A 50 18.03 -4.19 -5.94
N GLY A 51 18.70 -3.03 -6.02
CA GLY A 51 18.72 -2.05 -4.93
C GLY A 51 19.47 -2.51 -3.69
N ASN A 52 20.34 -3.51 -3.82
CA ASN A 52 21.03 -4.14 -2.70
C ASN A 52 22.54 -4.34 -2.94
N GLU A 53 23.11 -3.71 -3.99
CA GLU A 53 24.55 -3.80 -4.27
C GLU A 53 25.41 -3.27 -3.10
N ASP A 54 24.93 -2.27 -2.37
CA ASP A 54 25.58 -1.77 -1.15
C ASP A 54 25.71 -2.88 -0.08
N GLU A 55 24.70 -3.73 0.07
CA GLU A 55 24.73 -4.85 1.02
C GLU A 55 25.57 -6.01 0.49
N VAL A 56 25.57 -6.25 -0.83
CA VAL A 56 26.49 -7.20 -1.46
C VAL A 56 27.93 -6.79 -1.20
N GLY A 57 28.26 -5.50 -1.40
CA GLY A 57 29.57 -4.94 -1.12
C GLY A 57 29.99 -5.09 0.35
N GLN A 58 29.06 -4.84 1.29
CA GLN A 58 29.29 -5.08 2.71
C GLN A 58 29.59 -6.55 3.01
N GLY A 59 28.87 -7.49 2.39
CA GLY A 59 29.10 -8.92 2.54
C GLY A 59 30.43 -9.39 1.96
N LEU A 60 30.80 -8.91 0.76
CA LEU A 60 32.11 -9.14 0.15
C LEU A 60 33.23 -8.65 1.07
N LYS A 61 33.13 -7.39 1.53
CA LYS A 61 34.11 -6.80 2.44
C LYS A 61 34.22 -7.60 3.73
N ALA A 62 33.11 -8.00 4.34
CA ALA A 62 33.12 -8.79 5.57
C ALA A 62 33.79 -10.15 5.36
N ALA A 63 33.55 -10.82 4.23
CA ALA A 63 34.20 -12.08 3.91
C ALA A 63 35.72 -11.93 3.69
N PHE A 64 36.14 -10.84 3.04
CA PHE A 64 37.56 -10.53 2.84
C PHE A 64 38.27 -10.16 4.15
N ASP A 65 37.66 -9.30 4.96
CA ASP A 65 38.18 -8.89 6.28
C ASP A 65 38.32 -10.10 7.22
N ALA A 66 37.39 -11.07 7.13
CA ALA A 66 37.42 -12.32 7.90
C ALA A 66 38.42 -13.35 7.37
N GLY A 67 39.05 -13.10 6.22
CA GLY A 67 40.02 -13.99 5.60
C GLY A 67 39.41 -15.23 4.93
N TYR A 68 38.12 -15.21 4.60
CA TYR A 68 37.46 -16.35 3.92
C TYR A 68 37.87 -16.46 2.44
N ALA A 69 38.15 -15.33 1.79
CA ALA A 69 38.62 -15.25 0.40
C ALA A 69 39.35 -13.92 0.18
N LYS A 70 40.08 -13.80 -0.94
CA LYS A 70 40.55 -12.52 -1.46
C LYS A 70 39.67 -12.06 -2.62
N ARG A 71 39.84 -10.80 -3.05
CA ARG A 71 39.06 -10.24 -4.17
C ARG A 71 39.26 -11.05 -5.45
N GLU A 72 40.49 -11.47 -5.73
CA GLU A 72 40.83 -12.26 -6.91
C GLU A 72 40.27 -13.69 -6.90
N ASP A 73 39.81 -14.18 -5.75
CA ASP A 73 39.22 -15.53 -5.61
C ASP A 73 37.72 -15.57 -5.91
N ILE A 74 37.05 -14.40 -5.93
CA ILE A 74 35.60 -14.27 -6.08
C ILE A 74 35.25 -13.63 -7.41
N PHE A 75 34.46 -14.34 -8.22
CA PHE A 75 33.89 -13.87 -9.47
C PHE A 75 32.63 -13.04 -9.19
N VAL A 76 32.70 -11.72 -9.37
CA VAL A 76 31.56 -10.82 -9.14
C VAL A 76 30.90 -10.44 -10.47
N VAL A 77 29.60 -10.71 -10.57
CA VAL A 77 28.75 -10.29 -11.70
C VAL A 77 27.85 -9.15 -11.25
N THR A 78 27.78 -8.06 -12.03
CA THR A 78 26.69 -7.08 -11.92
C THR A 78 26.15 -6.67 -13.28
N LYS A 79 25.08 -5.88 -13.32
CA LYS A 79 24.28 -5.65 -14.53
C LYS A 79 23.88 -4.19 -14.69
N LEU A 80 24.08 -3.68 -15.90
CA LEU A 80 23.61 -2.39 -16.38
C LEU A 80 22.09 -2.39 -16.47
N TRP A 81 21.43 -1.54 -15.69
CA TRP A 81 19.98 -1.39 -15.76
C TRP A 81 19.55 -0.45 -16.90
N ASN A 82 18.30 -0.60 -17.32
CA ASN A 82 17.73 0.00 -18.54
C ASN A 82 17.75 1.54 -18.53
N THR A 83 17.72 2.20 -17.36
CA THR A 83 17.83 3.67 -17.23
C THR A 83 19.25 4.20 -17.49
N TYR A 84 20.22 3.30 -17.66
CA TYR A 84 21.61 3.58 -17.99
C TYR A 84 22.03 3.05 -19.36
N SER A 85 21.08 2.59 -20.20
CA SER A 85 21.36 2.02 -21.52
C SER A 85 22.10 2.99 -22.46
N THR A 86 21.99 4.30 -22.22
CA THR A 86 22.67 5.39 -22.95
C THR A 86 23.87 6.00 -22.19
N ARG A 87 24.15 5.54 -20.97
CA ARG A 87 25.17 6.08 -20.05
C ARG A 87 25.90 4.92 -19.35
N VAL A 88 26.42 4.02 -20.15
CA VAL A 88 26.91 2.70 -19.71
C VAL A 88 28.03 2.79 -18.66
N GLU A 89 29.03 3.63 -18.88
CA GLU A 89 30.15 3.80 -17.94
C GLU A 89 29.68 4.34 -16.58
N LEU A 90 28.77 5.30 -16.58
CA LEU A 90 28.17 5.82 -15.34
C LEU A 90 27.40 4.74 -14.58
N GLY A 91 26.71 3.84 -15.29
CA GLY A 91 26.03 2.70 -14.68
C GLY A 91 27.00 1.73 -14.00
N LEU A 92 28.15 1.46 -14.63
CA LEU A 92 29.21 0.65 -14.04
C LEU A 92 29.83 1.35 -12.81
N ASP A 93 30.14 2.64 -12.91
CA ASP A 93 30.73 3.43 -11.82
C ASP A 93 29.82 3.45 -10.58
N LYS A 94 28.50 3.58 -10.79
CA LYS A 94 27.53 3.47 -9.71
C LYS A 94 27.57 2.10 -9.04
N SER A 95 27.60 1.03 -9.83
CA SER A 95 27.63 -0.35 -9.31
C SER A 95 28.92 -0.62 -8.54
N LEU A 96 30.08 -0.21 -9.07
CA LEU A 96 31.38 -0.34 -8.40
C LEU A 96 31.43 0.40 -7.07
N LYS A 97 30.90 1.63 -7.05
CA LYS A 97 30.81 2.43 -5.83
C LYS A 97 29.94 1.74 -4.77
N ALA A 98 28.79 1.20 -5.16
CA ALA A 98 27.89 0.51 -4.24
C ALA A 98 28.52 -0.78 -3.70
N LEU A 99 29.11 -1.59 -4.59
CA LEU A 99 29.82 -2.81 -4.22
C LEU A 99 31.10 -2.56 -3.41
N GLY A 100 31.65 -1.34 -3.44
CA GLY A 100 32.93 -1.00 -2.83
C GLY A 100 34.11 -1.74 -3.48
N LEU A 101 34.07 -1.89 -4.81
CA LEU A 101 35.07 -2.60 -5.60
C LEU A 101 35.70 -1.70 -6.65
N ASP A 102 36.97 -1.95 -6.98
CA ASP A 102 37.66 -1.27 -8.09
C ASP A 102 37.29 -1.86 -9.46
N TYR A 103 36.90 -3.13 -9.49
CA TYR A 103 36.47 -3.83 -10.69
C TYR A 103 35.44 -4.93 -10.39
N VAL A 104 34.62 -5.27 -11.38
CA VAL A 104 33.82 -6.51 -11.42
C VAL A 104 34.40 -7.49 -12.44
N ASP A 105 34.22 -8.79 -12.22
CA ASP A 105 34.73 -9.79 -13.16
C ASP A 105 33.88 -9.82 -14.42
N GLN A 106 32.58 -9.53 -14.30
CA GLN A 106 31.68 -9.45 -15.43
C GLN A 106 30.56 -8.41 -15.26
N PHE A 107 30.31 -7.64 -16.33
CA PHE A 107 29.23 -6.65 -16.39
C PHE A 107 28.25 -6.97 -17.52
N LEU A 108 26.96 -7.07 -17.21
CA LEU A 108 25.95 -7.53 -18.16
C LEU A 108 24.98 -6.42 -18.59
N VAL A 109 24.54 -6.41 -19.85
CA VAL A 109 23.31 -5.69 -20.23
C VAL A 109 22.12 -6.45 -19.65
N HIS A 110 21.35 -5.86 -18.71
CA HIS A 110 20.31 -6.59 -17.98
C HIS A 110 19.10 -6.97 -18.84
N TRP A 111 18.65 -6.06 -19.72
CA TRP A 111 17.63 -6.30 -20.73
C TRP A 111 17.97 -5.52 -22.01
N PRO A 112 17.61 -6.01 -23.22
CA PRO A 112 17.92 -5.33 -24.48
C PRO A 112 17.00 -4.12 -24.77
N VAL A 113 16.83 -3.20 -23.81
CA VAL A 113 15.94 -2.02 -23.92
C VAL A 113 16.51 -0.80 -23.21
N GLY A 114 16.02 0.38 -23.57
CA GLY A 114 16.29 1.63 -22.85
C GLY A 114 15.06 2.18 -22.12
N MET A 115 15.30 2.80 -20.96
CA MET A 115 14.31 3.60 -20.22
C MET A 115 14.78 5.04 -20.10
N ASN A 116 13.85 5.98 -19.93
CA ASN A 116 14.17 7.41 -19.88
C ASN A 116 15.14 7.70 -18.71
N PRO A 117 16.38 8.16 -18.99
CA PRO A 117 17.37 8.44 -17.96
C PRO A 117 17.01 9.67 -17.09
N ASN A 118 16.07 10.50 -17.56
CA ASN A 118 15.60 11.71 -16.88
C ASN A 118 14.16 11.55 -16.35
N GLY A 119 13.67 10.31 -16.23
CA GLY A 119 12.35 10.03 -15.70
C GLY A 119 12.23 10.31 -14.20
N ASN A 120 11.02 10.13 -13.65
CA ASN A 120 10.70 10.43 -12.25
C ASN A 120 11.28 9.45 -11.21
N ASP A 121 11.93 8.38 -11.64
CA ASP A 121 12.61 7.41 -10.76
C ASP A 121 13.88 6.90 -11.45
N ASP A 122 14.95 6.72 -10.68
CA ASP A 122 16.28 6.33 -11.19
C ASP A 122 16.33 4.88 -11.73
N ARG A 123 15.45 4.00 -11.26
CA ARG A 123 15.37 2.59 -11.69
C ARG A 123 14.09 2.29 -12.46
N PHE A 124 12.95 2.81 -12.04
CA PHE A 124 11.66 2.46 -12.61
C PHE A 124 10.86 3.70 -13.00
N PRO A 125 11.36 4.53 -13.93
CA PRO A 125 10.67 5.74 -14.35
C PRO A 125 9.32 5.39 -14.97
N LYS A 126 8.31 6.20 -14.63
CA LYS A 126 6.93 6.03 -15.10
C LYS A 126 6.39 7.31 -15.72
N LEU A 127 5.59 7.15 -16.76
CA LEU A 127 4.74 8.19 -17.31
C LEU A 127 3.58 8.50 -16.33
N PRO A 128 2.90 9.66 -16.47
CA PRO A 128 1.76 10.01 -15.61
C PRO A 128 0.63 8.98 -15.59
N ASN A 129 0.49 8.18 -16.64
CA ASN A 129 -0.49 7.11 -16.76
C ASN A 129 -0.06 5.78 -16.07
N GLY A 130 1.11 5.74 -15.43
CA GLY A 130 1.62 4.59 -14.70
C GLY A 130 2.47 3.60 -15.53
N GLU A 131 2.56 3.76 -16.86
CA GLU A 131 3.41 2.95 -17.73
C GLU A 131 4.90 3.23 -17.53
N ARG A 132 5.78 2.29 -17.93
CA ARG A 132 7.22 2.54 -17.95
C ARG A 132 7.55 3.61 -18.98
N ASP A 133 8.38 4.56 -18.58
CA ASP A 133 8.91 5.58 -19.47
C ASP A 133 10.06 4.99 -20.32
N MET A 134 9.70 4.43 -21.47
CA MET A 134 10.60 3.67 -22.36
C MET A 134 11.22 4.55 -23.44
N LEU A 135 12.46 4.24 -23.82
CA LEU A 135 13.11 4.81 -25.01
C LEU A 135 12.86 3.89 -26.21
N TRP A 136 11.71 4.07 -26.87
CA TRP A 136 11.27 3.19 -27.97
C TRP A 136 12.21 3.16 -29.18
N ASP A 137 12.90 4.27 -29.47
CA ASP A 137 13.83 4.38 -30.59
C ASP A 137 15.27 3.97 -30.24
N HIS A 138 15.53 3.52 -29.00
CA HIS A 138 16.87 3.16 -28.55
C HIS A 138 17.24 1.72 -28.97
N ASP A 139 18.26 1.58 -29.81
CA ASP A 139 18.77 0.28 -30.24
C ASP A 139 19.71 -0.34 -29.20
N HIS A 140 19.41 -1.55 -28.74
CA HIS A 140 20.24 -2.30 -27.78
C HIS A 140 21.67 -2.55 -28.30
N VAL A 141 21.90 -2.55 -29.62
CA VAL A 141 23.24 -2.67 -30.19
C VAL A 141 24.10 -1.44 -29.85
N ALA A 142 23.50 -0.25 -29.75
CA ALA A 142 24.23 0.96 -29.34
C ALA A 142 24.73 0.84 -27.89
N THR A 143 23.89 0.32 -26.99
CA THR A 143 24.31 0.00 -25.61
C THR A 143 25.48 -0.97 -25.59
N TRP A 144 25.46 -2.00 -26.43
CA TRP A 144 26.56 -2.95 -26.50
C TRP A 144 27.86 -2.31 -26.97
N LYS A 145 27.83 -1.43 -27.97
CA LYS A 145 29.01 -0.68 -28.40
C LYS A 145 29.64 0.15 -27.29
N ASP A 146 28.83 0.66 -26.36
CA ASP A 146 29.35 1.34 -25.18
C ASP A 146 29.87 0.36 -24.11
N MET A 147 29.29 -0.84 -24.00
CA MET A 147 29.82 -1.92 -23.15
C MET A 147 31.21 -2.38 -23.62
N GLU A 148 31.44 -2.50 -24.92
CA GLU A 148 32.74 -2.89 -25.50
C GLU A 148 33.87 -1.95 -25.09
N LYS A 149 33.58 -0.64 -25.02
CA LYS A 149 34.55 0.39 -24.59
C LYS A 149 34.99 0.20 -23.14
N LEU A 150 34.15 -0.36 -22.28
CA LEU A 150 34.46 -0.54 -20.85
C LEU A 150 35.64 -1.48 -20.61
N LEU A 151 35.91 -2.43 -21.51
CA LEU A 151 37.02 -3.38 -21.35
C LEU A 151 38.38 -2.66 -21.28
N GLN A 152 38.53 -1.54 -21.99
CA GLN A 152 39.77 -0.75 -22.00
C GLN A 152 39.98 0.03 -20.69
N THR A 153 38.92 0.23 -19.90
CA THR A 153 39.00 0.98 -18.63
C THR A 153 39.55 0.13 -17.47
N GLY A 154 39.56 -1.20 -17.60
CA GLY A 154 39.92 -2.12 -16.51
C GLY A 154 38.87 -2.26 -15.40
N LYS A 155 37.79 -1.48 -15.43
CA LYS A 155 36.68 -1.51 -14.45
C LYS A 155 35.82 -2.78 -14.54
N THR A 156 35.87 -3.48 -15.68
CA THR A 156 35.30 -4.83 -15.86
C THR A 156 36.26 -5.69 -16.68
N LYS A 157 36.37 -6.98 -16.34
CA LYS A 157 37.21 -7.95 -17.08
C LYS A 157 36.48 -8.66 -18.23
N SER A 158 35.15 -8.69 -18.16
CA SER A 158 34.29 -9.38 -19.12
C SER A 158 32.97 -8.64 -19.28
N ILE A 159 32.37 -8.74 -20.46
CA ILE A 159 31.04 -8.20 -20.73
C ILE A 159 30.13 -9.29 -21.31
N GLY A 160 28.85 -9.20 -21.01
CA GLY A 160 27.86 -10.16 -21.46
C GLY A 160 26.46 -9.56 -21.50
N VAL A 161 25.48 -10.41 -21.80
CA VAL A 161 24.08 -10.00 -21.91
C VAL A 161 23.20 -10.81 -20.98
N CYS A 162 21.99 -10.32 -20.72
CA CYS A 162 20.97 -10.99 -19.93
C CYS A 162 19.61 -10.81 -20.62
N ASN A 163 18.80 -11.87 -20.65
CA ASN A 163 17.50 -11.93 -21.29
C ASN A 163 17.50 -11.67 -22.82
N TYR A 164 18.58 -12.06 -23.51
CA TYR A 164 18.61 -11.99 -24.98
C TYR A 164 18.06 -13.29 -25.58
N SER A 165 17.01 -13.15 -26.39
CA SER A 165 16.49 -14.22 -27.25
C SER A 165 17.39 -14.46 -28.46
N ALA A 166 17.11 -15.53 -29.22
CA ALA A 166 17.86 -15.83 -30.44
C ALA A 166 17.81 -14.68 -31.48
N PRO A 167 16.66 -14.06 -31.79
CA PRO A 167 16.62 -12.90 -32.69
C PRO A 167 17.45 -11.69 -32.22
N TYR A 168 17.35 -11.32 -30.95
CA TYR A 168 18.11 -10.18 -30.40
C TYR A 168 19.61 -10.46 -30.36
N LEU A 169 19.98 -11.71 -30.02
CA LEU A 169 21.37 -12.13 -30.01
C LEU A 169 21.95 -12.17 -31.42
N LYS A 170 21.22 -12.68 -32.42
CA LYS A 170 21.62 -12.63 -33.83
C LYS A 170 21.86 -11.19 -34.30
N LYS A 171 20.89 -10.29 -34.07
CA LYS A 171 21.00 -8.86 -34.40
C LYS A 171 22.21 -8.20 -33.73
N LEU A 172 22.50 -8.57 -32.48
CA LEU A 172 23.67 -8.07 -31.78
C LEU A 172 24.97 -8.55 -32.43
N LEU A 173 25.08 -9.85 -32.67
CA LEU A 173 26.29 -10.49 -33.17
C LEU A 173 26.68 -10.05 -34.58
N GLU A 174 25.73 -9.59 -35.40
CA GLU A 174 26.02 -8.98 -36.70
C GLU A 174 26.91 -7.73 -36.61
N LYS A 175 26.88 -7.04 -35.46
CA LYS A 175 27.54 -5.75 -35.27
C LYS A 175 28.52 -5.73 -34.09
N ALA A 176 28.56 -6.78 -33.27
CA ALA A 176 29.45 -6.86 -32.11
C ALA A 176 30.91 -7.08 -32.55
N ASP A 177 31.83 -6.26 -32.03
CA ASP A 177 33.27 -6.47 -32.19
C ASP A 177 33.78 -7.47 -31.13
N VAL A 178 33.15 -7.46 -29.96
CA VAL A 178 33.38 -8.41 -28.87
C VAL A 178 32.15 -9.29 -28.75
N VAL A 179 32.32 -10.60 -28.96
CA VAL A 179 31.26 -11.58 -28.71
C VAL A 179 30.92 -11.59 -27.21
N PRO A 180 29.64 -11.49 -26.80
CA PRO A 180 29.27 -11.56 -25.40
C PRO A 180 29.84 -12.82 -24.74
N ALA A 181 30.47 -12.69 -23.57
CA ALA A 181 31.05 -13.85 -22.89
C ALA A 181 29.96 -14.77 -22.32
N VAL A 182 28.82 -14.19 -21.94
CA VAL A 182 27.67 -14.91 -21.39
C VAL A 182 26.34 -14.36 -21.91
N ASN A 183 25.31 -15.21 -21.86
CA ASN A 183 23.90 -14.82 -21.87
C ASN A 183 23.23 -15.40 -20.61
N GLN A 184 22.86 -14.53 -19.67
CA GLN A 184 22.12 -14.93 -18.48
C GLN A 184 20.61 -14.98 -18.78
N ILE A 185 19.97 -16.13 -18.61
CA ILE A 185 18.55 -16.34 -18.99
C ILE A 185 17.78 -17.13 -17.92
N GLU A 186 16.47 -16.95 -17.89
CA GLU A 186 15.58 -17.81 -17.11
C GLU A 186 15.68 -19.22 -17.69
N ASN A 187 16.11 -20.20 -16.91
CA ASN A 187 16.28 -21.54 -17.43
C ASN A 187 15.98 -22.56 -16.35
N HIS A 188 15.17 -23.55 -16.71
CA HIS A 188 14.79 -24.69 -15.87
C HIS A 188 14.05 -25.73 -16.74
N PRO A 189 13.75 -26.94 -16.25
CA PRO A 189 13.07 -27.97 -17.06
C PRO A 189 11.72 -27.54 -17.66
N ALA A 190 10.97 -26.63 -17.02
CA ALA A 190 9.72 -26.10 -17.61
C ALA A 190 9.93 -24.97 -18.65
N LEU A 191 11.16 -24.51 -18.86
CA LEU A 191 11.54 -23.46 -19.80
C LEU A 191 13.00 -23.65 -20.25
N ARG A 192 13.21 -24.70 -21.05
CA ARG A 192 14.55 -25.13 -21.46
C ARG A 192 15.26 -24.14 -22.39
N GLN A 193 14.48 -23.33 -23.12
CA GLN A 193 14.95 -22.33 -24.10
C GLN A 193 16.02 -22.88 -25.06
N GLN A 194 15.79 -24.08 -25.61
CA GLN A 194 16.84 -24.83 -26.30
C GLN A 194 17.42 -24.08 -27.51
N GLU A 195 16.61 -23.36 -28.29
CA GLU A 195 17.10 -22.52 -29.40
C GLU A 195 18.12 -21.47 -28.95
N VAL A 196 17.88 -20.81 -27.80
CA VAL A 196 18.80 -19.80 -27.26
C VAL A 196 20.09 -20.47 -26.78
N VAL A 197 19.97 -21.61 -26.10
CA VAL A 197 21.12 -22.38 -25.58
C VAL A 197 21.98 -22.88 -26.74
N ASP A 198 21.39 -23.42 -27.79
CA ASP A 198 22.10 -23.92 -28.97
C ASP A 198 22.83 -22.80 -29.69
N LEU A 199 22.18 -21.65 -29.90
CA LEU A 199 22.82 -20.48 -30.50
C LEU A 199 23.97 -19.95 -29.63
N CYS A 200 23.79 -19.91 -28.30
CA CYS A 200 24.85 -19.50 -27.39
C CYS A 200 26.06 -20.44 -27.50
N ASN A 201 25.83 -21.75 -27.47
CA ASN A 201 26.88 -22.75 -27.64
C ASN A 201 27.59 -22.63 -28.99
N GLU A 202 26.86 -22.46 -30.09
CA GLU A 202 27.42 -22.29 -31.44
C GLU A 202 28.37 -21.08 -31.51
N LYS A 203 28.03 -19.99 -30.80
CA LYS A 203 28.79 -18.74 -30.80
C LYS A 203 29.81 -18.65 -29.66
N GLY A 204 29.97 -19.70 -28.86
CA GLY A 204 30.88 -19.72 -27.71
C GLY A 204 30.44 -18.80 -26.56
N ILE A 205 29.15 -18.48 -26.46
CA ILE A 205 28.55 -17.66 -25.41
C ILE A 205 28.09 -18.59 -24.30
N HIS A 206 28.56 -18.39 -23.08
CA HIS A 206 28.21 -19.27 -21.95
C HIS A 206 26.85 -18.92 -21.35
N VAL A 207 26.06 -19.92 -20.95
CA VAL A 207 24.73 -19.70 -20.36
C VAL A 207 24.82 -19.63 -18.84
N ILE A 208 24.24 -18.58 -18.26
CA ILE A 208 23.96 -18.50 -16.82
C ILE A 208 22.46 -18.68 -16.60
N ALA A 209 22.06 -19.72 -15.88
CA ALA A 209 20.68 -20.02 -15.53
C ALA A 209 20.27 -19.29 -14.24
N TYR A 210 19.30 -18.36 -14.35
CA TYR A 210 18.60 -17.79 -13.20
C TYR A 210 17.21 -18.41 -13.03
N SER A 211 16.64 -18.22 -11.83
CA SER A 211 15.36 -18.84 -11.41
C SER A 211 15.32 -20.37 -11.61
N PRO A 212 16.39 -21.12 -11.31
CA PRO A 212 16.45 -22.56 -11.63
C PRO A 212 15.38 -23.40 -10.91
N LEU A 213 14.74 -22.83 -9.89
CA LEU A 213 13.70 -23.48 -9.08
C LEU A 213 12.26 -23.10 -9.51
N GLY A 214 12.09 -22.28 -10.55
CA GLY A 214 10.79 -21.74 -10.99
C GLY A 214 10.35 -20.48 -10.25
N SER A 215 11.29 -19.64 -9.81
CA SER A 215 11.02 -18.36 -9.10
C SER A 215 10.31 -18.53 -7.74
N THR A 216 9.47 -17.56 -7.35
CA THR A 216 8.78 -17.49 -6.05
C THR A 216 7.99 -18.76 -5.73
N GLY A 217 8.21 -19.31 -4.53
CA GLY A 217 7.53 -20.53 -4.07
C GLY A 217 8.09 -21.84 -4.62
N SER A 218 9.10 -21.78 -5.50
CA SER A 218 9.80 -22.95 -6.05
C SER A 218 8.86 -24.04 -6.62
N PRO A 219 7.95 -23.68 -7.56
CA PRO A 219 6.89 -24.58 -8.06
C PRO A 219 7.43 -25.88 -8.65
N LEU A 220 8.65 -25.88 -9.20
CA LEU A 220 9.27 -27.06 -9.80
C LEU A 220 9.67 -28.13 -8.78
N PHE A 221 9.63 -27.85 -7.47
CA PHE A 221 9.89 -28.85 -6.43
C PHE A 221 8.85 -29.98 -6.45
N LYS A 222 7.66 -29.72 -6.99
CA LYS A 222 6.54 -30.66 -7.05
C LYS A 222 6.35 -31.31 -8.41
N ALA A 223 7.16 -30.93 -9.42
CA ALA A 223 7.05 -31.53 -10.74
C ALA A 223 7.45 -33.01 -10.68
N GLU A 224 6.54 -33.92 -11.08
CA GLU A 224 6.73 -35.37 -10.97
C GLU A 224 8.10 -35.84 -11.54
N PRO A 225 8.56 -35.35 -12.72
CA PRO A 225 9.86 -35.77 -13.26
C PRO A 225 11.05 -35.34 -12.40
N VAL A 226 10.95 -34.19 -11.71
CA VAL A 226 11.99 -33.70 -10.81
C VAL A 226 12.02 -34.53 -9.52
N VAL A 227 10.85 -34.81 -8.94
CA VAL A 227 10.71 -35.65 -7.75
C VAL A 227 11.25 -37.06 -8.02
N LYS A 228 10.89 -37.64 -9.16
CA LYS A 228 11.36 -38.97 -9.58
C LYS A 228 12.88 -39.06 -9.67
N VAL A 229 13.54 -38.06 -10.24
CA VAL A 229 15.00 -38.02 -10.30
C VAL A 229 15.60 -37.80 -8.90
N ALA A 230 14.97 -36.97 -8.07
CA ALA A 230 15.40 -36.71 -6.71
C ALA A 230 15.40 -37.98 -5.85
N GLU A 231 14.34 -38.78 -5.94
CA GLU A 231 14.21 -40.09 -5.28
C GLU A 231 15.27 -41.08 -5.77
N ARG A 232 15.49 -41.17 -7.10
CA ARG A 232 16.52 -42.05 -7.68
C ARG A 232 17.93 -41.73 -7.18
N LYS A 233 18.25 -40.44 -7.02
CA LYS A 233 19.57 -39.97 -6.58
C LYS A 233 19.71 -39.87 -5.06
N GLY A 234 18.62 -40.01 -4.30
CA GLY A 234 18.62 -39.80 -2.86
C GLY A 234 18.98 -38.37 -2.44
N VAL A 235 18.55 -37.37 -3.23
CA VAL A 235 18.83 -35.94 -2.98
C VAL A 235 17.56 -35.11 -3.03
N SER A 236 17.64 -33.82 -2.71
CA SER A 236 16.48 -32.92 -2.78
C SER A 236 16.10 -32.55 -4.23
N PRO A 237 14.83 -32.22 -4.51
CA PRO A 237 14.43 -31.63 -5.80
C PRO A 237 15.23 -30.38 -6.16
N GLY A 238 15.59 -29.55 -5.18
CA GLY A 238 16.45 -28.38 -5.39
C GLY A 238 17.85 -28.76 -5.90
N THR A 239 18.45 -29.80 -5.32
CA THR A 239 19.74 -30.36 -5.76
C THR A 239 19.65 -30.87 -7.20
N VAL A 240 18.56 -31.54 -7.59
CA VAL A 240 18.35 -31.99 -8.96
C VAL A 240 18.27 -30.81 -9.92
N LEU A 241 17.48 -29.79 -9.59
CA LEU A 241 17.30 -28.60 -10.43
C LEU A 241 18.60 -27.82 -10.63
N LEU A 242 19.42 -27.67 -9.58
CA LEU A 242 20.74 -27.05 -9.70
C LEU A 242 21.70 -27.92 -10.52
N SER A 243 21.71 -29.23 -10.29
CA SER A 243 22.60 -30.17 -10.97
C SER A 243 22.26 -30.33 -12.45
N TYR A 244 20.98 -30.23 -12.82
CA TYR A 244 20.51 -30.24 -14.20
C TYR A 244 21.21 -29.18 -15.06
N HIS A 245 21.38 -27.96 -14.54
CA HIS A 245 22.05 -26.88 -15.28
C HIS A 245 23.55 -27.13 -15.44
N VAL A 246 24.22 -27.61 -14.39
CA VAL A 246 25.64 -27.96 -14.45
C VAL A 246 25.88 -29.10 -15.44
N ALA A 247 25.00 -30.11 -15.46
CA ALA A 247 25.04 -31.20 -16.43
C ALA A 247 24.81 -30.74 -17.88
N ARG A 248 24.05 -29.66 -18.09
CA ARG A 248 23.87 -29.00 -19.40
C ARG A 248 25.00 -28.04 -19.76
N GLY A 249 26.06 -27.98 -18.96
CA GLY A 249 27.20 -27.10 -19.20
C GLY A 249 26.92 -25.62 -18.91
N SER A 250 25.91 -25.32 -18.09
CA SER A 250 25.54 -23.95 -17.72
C SER A 250 25.95 -23.63 -16.27
N THR A 251 26.30 -22.37 -16.01
CA THR A 251 26.42 -21.88 -14.63
C THR A 251 25.02 -21.65 -14.05
N VAL A 252 24.81 -22.00 -12.78
CA VAL A 252 23.50 -21.87 -12.12
C VAL A 252 23.54 -20.94 -10.91
N LEU A 253 22.51 -20.10 -10.76
CA LEU A 253 22.37 -19.18 -9.63
C LEU A 253 21.36 -19.70 -8.61
N ALA A 254 21.85 -20.10 -7.43
CA ALA A 254 21.03 -20.54 -6.32
C ALA A 254 20.78 -19.38 -5.34
N LYS A 255 19.59 -18.78 -5.35
CA LYS A 255 19.22 -17.69 -4.43
C LYS A 255 18.75 -18.24 -3.08
N SER A 256 19.36 -17.78 -1.98
CA SER A 256 18.89 -17.99 -0.61
C SER A 256 19.52 -16.97 0.34
N VAL A 257 18.80 -16.57 1.38
CA VAL A 257 19.32 -15.78 2.51
C VAL A 257 19.55 -16.64 3.77
N ASN A 258 19.11 -17.89 3.75
CA ASN A 258 19.27 -18.83 4.85
C ASN A 258 20.60 -19.59 4.70
N GLU A 259 21.48 -19.50 5.70
CA GLU A 259 22.84 -20.09 5.68
C GLU A 259 22.83 -21.60 5.45
N GLU A 260 21.94 -22.34 6.11
CA GLU A 260 21.85 -23.81 5.93
C GLU A 260 21.45 -24.18 4.50
N ARG A 261 20.51 -23.44 3.89
CA ARG A 261 20.14 -23.64 2.49
C ARG A 261 21.26 -23.23 1.53
N ILE A 262 22.00 -22.16 1.83
CA ILE A 262 23.18 -21.76 1.04
C ILE A 262 24.19 -22.91 1.04
N LYS A 263 24.46 -23.49 2.21
CA LYS A 263 25.35 -24.65 2.34
C LYS A 263 24.80 -25.88 1.61
N SER A 264 23.51 -26.20 1.74
CA SER A 264 22.92 -27.36 1.06
C SER A 264 22.90 -27.23 -0.45
N ASN A 265 22.72 -26.01 -0.98
CA ASN A 265 22.71 -25.75 -2.42
C ASN A 265 24.07 -25.99 -3.09
N MET A 266 25.16 -26.13 -2.32
CA MET A 266 26.46 -26.53 -2.84
C MET A 266 26.53 -28.01 -3.24
N GLN A 267 25.57 -28.81 -2.80
CA GLN A 267 25.49 -30.20 -3.22
C GLN A 267 25.04 -30.25 -4.69
N ILE A 268 26.01 -30.41 -5.59
CA ILE A 268 25.80 -30.69 -7.01
C ILE A 268 26.15 -32.16 -7.26
N VAL A 269 25.26 -32.89 -7.93
CA VAL A 269 25.40 -34.32 -8.21
C VAL A 269 25.56 -34.59 -9.71
N ASP A 270 26.22 -35.71 -10.04
CA ASP A 270 26.32 -36.18 -11.42
C ASP A 270 24.95 -36.70 -11.91
N MET A 271 24.44 -36.05 -12.96
CA MET A 271 23.22 -36.44 -13.67
C MET A 271 23.58 -37.47 -14.75
N ASP A 272 23.02 -38.68 -14.67
CA ASP A 272 23.27 -39.71 -15.68
C ASP A 272 22.32 -39.56 -16.89
N ALA A 273 22.54 -40.40 -17.90
CA ALA A 273 21.77 -40.32 -19.14
C ALA A 273 20.27 -40.56 -18.93
N GLU A 274 19.88 -41.36 -17.93
CA GLU A 274 18.47 -41.63 -17.65
C GLU A 274 17.82 -40.44 -16.94
N ASP A 275 18.52 -39.81 -15.99
CA ASP A 275 18.02 -38.60 -15.32
C ASP A 275 17.83 -37.45 -16.30
N MET A 276 18.82 -37.24 -17.17
CA MET A 276 18.76 -36.21 -18.20
C MET A 276 17.64 -36.50 -19.19
N LYS A 277 17.41 -37.78 -19.55
CA LYS A 277 16.30 -38.17 -20.40
C LYS A 277 14.95 -37.86 -19.75
N ILE A 278 14.74 -38.18 -18.48
CA ILE A 278 13.49 -37.89 -17.75
C ILE A 278 13.16 -36.40 -17.79
N LEU A 279 14.14 -35.54 -17.50
CA LEU A 279 13.94 -34.09 -17.47
C LEU A 279 13.79 -33.48 -18.89
N ASN A 280 14.49 -34.04 -19.88
CA ASN A 280 14.35 -33.61 -21.28
C ASN A 280 13.01 -34.03 -21.87
N ASP A 281 12.55 -35.26 -21.62
CA ASP A 281 11.23 -35.73 -22.06
C ASP A 281 10.12 -34.84 -21.48
N TYR A 282 10.25 -34.45 -20.21
CA TYR A 282 9.34 -33.48 -19.58
C TYR A 282 9.35 -32.12 -20.29
N SER A 283 10.55 -31.59 -20.55
CA SER A 283 10.72 -30.30 -21.24
C SER A 283 10.10 -30.33 -22.64
N GLU A 284 10.36 -31.40 -23.41
CA GLU A 284 9.86 -31.57 -24.77
C GLU A 284 8.35 -31.82 -24.82
N GLY A 285 7.80 -32.50 -23.82
CA GLY A 285 6.35 -32.63 -23.65
C GLY A 285 5.68 -31.26 -23.50
N LEU A 286 6.21 -30.41 -22.61
CA LEU A 286 5.71 -29.05 -22.42
C LEU A 286 5.85 -28.18 -23.67
N GLU A 287 6.97 -28.30 -24.39
CA GLU A 287 7.18 -27.59 -25.67
C GLU A 287 6.16 -28.01 -26.73
N LYS A 288 5.91 -29.32 -26.91
CA LYS A 288 4.92 -29.84 -27.87
C LYS A 288 3.49 -29.47 -27.53
N GLU A 289 3.17 -29.40 -26.23
CA GLU A 289 1.84 -29.04 -25.74
C GLU A 289 1.62 -27.52 -25.64
N GLY A 290 2.63 -26.69 -25.91
CA GLY A 290 2.54 -25.23 -25.76
C GLY A 290 2.39 -24.77 -24.29
N LYS A 291 2.80 -25.61 -23.34
CA LYS A 291 2.66 -25.41 -21.89
C LYS A 291 3.95 -24.97 -21.19
N VAL A 292 4.92 -24.45 -21.95
CA VAL A 292 6.16 -23.88 -21.39
C VAL A 292 5.83 -22.70 -20.46
N GLN A 293 6.52 -22.63 -19.32
CA GLN A 293 6.24 -21.65 -18.27
C GLN A 293 7.41 -20.68 -18.10
N ARG A 294 7.19 -19.40 -18.40
CA ARG A 294 8.13 -18.31 -18.15
C ARG A 294 7.63 -17.45 -17.00
N PHE A 295 8.35 -17.46 -15.88
CA PHE A 295 8.00 -16.72 -14.66
C PHE A 295 8.52 -15.29 -14.66
N VAL A 296 9.53 -14.95 -15.50
CA VAL A 296 10.14 -13.62 -15.54
C VAL A 296 9.95 -12.97 -16.91
N TYR A 297 8.92 -12.12 -17.02
CA TYR A 297 8.68 -11.29 -18.20
C TYR A 297 8.13 -9.91 -17.79
N PRO A 298 9.00 -8.91 -17.54
CA PRO A 298 8.57 -7.59 -17.11
C PRO A 298 7.68 -6.90 -18.18
N PRO A 299 6.68 -6.11 -17.77
CA PRO A 299 5.74 -5.45 -18.68
C PRO A 299 6.38 -4.20 -19.33
N PHE A 300 7.42 -4.39 -20.13
CA PHE A 300 8.08 -3.31 -20.88
C PHE A 300 7.34 -2.93 -22.17
N GLY A 301 6.30 -3.70 -22.55
CA GLY A 301 5.57 -3.48 -23.80
C GLY A 301 6.39 -3.78 -25.06
N ILE A 302 7.52 -4.48 -24.92
CA ILE A 302 8.42 -4.86 -26.01
C ILE A 302 8.34 -6.36 -26.22
N ASN A 303 8.25 -6.79 -27.48
CA ASN A 303 8.44 -8.18 -27.83
C ASN A 303 9.93 -8.51 -27.89
N PHE A 304 10.38 -9.36 -26.98
CA PHE A 304 11.76 -9.84 -26.94
C PHE A 304 12.06 -10.97 -27.91
N GLY A 305 11.10 -11.41 -28.74
CA GLY A 305 11.33 -12.46 -29.74
C GLY A 305 11.51 -13.86 -29.13
N PHE A 306 10.96 -14.09 -27.93
CA PHE A 306 10.91 -15.43 -27.37
C PHE A 306 9.74 -16.21 -28.02
N PRO A 307 9.94 -17.45 -28.47
CA PRO A 307 8.93 -18.22 -29.19
C PRO A 307 7.70 -18.56 -28.33
N ASP A 308 7.85 -18.59 -27.00
CA ASP A 308 6.74 -18.75 -26.04
C ASP A 308 5.88 -17.48 -25.88
N LYS A 309 6.27 -16.38 -26.55
CA LYS A 309 5.59 -15.08 -26.56
C LYS A 309 5.38 -14.62 -28.01
N LEU A 310 4.50 -15.31 -28.75
CA LEU A 310 4.14 -14.96 -30.13
C LEU A 310 3.32 -13.65 -30.18
N THR A 311 3.85 -12.63 -30.88
CA THR A 311 3.07 -11.48 -31.37
C THR A 311 2.47 -11.83 -32.72
N GLY A 312 1.22 -12.24 -32.72
CA GLY A 312 0.45 -12.57 -33.93
C GLY A 312 -0.96 -13.09 -33.64
N SER A 313 -1.39 -13.12 -32.37
CA SER A 313 -2.76 -13.46 -32.02
C SER A 313 -3.71 -12.32 -32.36
N SER A 314 -4.94 -12.66 -32.77
CA SER A 314 -6.07 -11.76 -32.90
C SER A 314 -6.15 -10.78 -31.71
N LEU A 315 -5.89 -11.24 -30.49
CA LEU A 315 -5.87 -10.41 -29.27
C LEU A 315 -4.83 -9.27 -29.27
N GLY A 316 -3.63 -9.48 -29.81
CA GLY A 316 -2.59 -8.43 -29.86
C GLY A 316 -2.95 -7.29 -30.83
N LEU A 317 -3.55 -7.66 -31.96
CA LEU A 317 -4.09 -6.72 -32.95
C LEU A 317 -5.30 -5.96 -32.37
N ALA A 318 -6.20 -6.67 -31.68
CA ALA A 318 -7.36 -6.12 -31.00
C ALA A 318 -6.95 -5.08 -29.94
N GLY A 319 -5.90 -5.39 -29.16
CA GLY A 319 -5.37 -4.49 -28.12
C GLY A 319 -4.79 -3.20 -28.67
N SER A 320 -4.04 -3.31 -29.77
CA SER A 320 -3.45 -2.15 -30.44
C SER A 320 -4.52 -1.26 -31.08
N ALA A 321 -5.56 -1.87 -31.66
CA ALA A 321 -6.72 -1.17 -32.22
C ALA A 321 -7.54 -0.46 -31.13
N LEU A 322 -7.82 -1.16 -30.03
CA LEU A 322 -8.55 -0.61 -28.88
C LEU A 322 -7.82 0.59 -28.26
N LYS A 323 -6.49 0.50 -28.09
CA LYS A 323 -5.65 1.59 -27.58
C LYS A 323 -5.75 2.85 -28.44
N LEU A 324 -5.69 2.71 -29.77
CA LEU A 324 -5.85 3.84 -30.69
C LEU A 324 -7.25 4.46 -30.58
N VAL A 325 -8.28 3.61 -30.48
CA VAL A 325 -9.69 4.05 -30.38
C VAL A 325 -9.94 4.81 -29.08
N VAL A 326 -9.45 4.32 -27.93
CA VAL A 326 -9.62 4.98 -26.62
C VAL A 326 -8.95 6.35 -26.60
N PHE A 327 -7.68 6.46 -27.04
CA PHE A 327 -7.03 7.77 -27.13
C PHE A 327 -7.74 8.75 -28.06
N SER A 328 -8.32 8.22 -29.15
CA SER A 328 -9.08 9.03 -30.09
C SER A 328 -10.41 9.53 -29.48
N ILE A 329 -11.08 8.74 -28.64
CA ILE A 329 -12.31 9.13 -27.93
C ILE A 329 -12.01 10.25 -26.92
N GLU A 330 -10.96 10.08 -26.10
CA GLU A 330 -10.55 11.10 -25.12
C GLU A 330 -10.26 12.44 -25.80
N PHE A 331 -9.52 12.41 -26.91
CA PHE A 331 -9.23 13.61 -27.69
C PHE A 331 -10.49 14.27 -28.26
N VAL A 332 -11.41 13.49 -28.85
CA VAL A 332 -12.67 14.03 -29.41
C VAL A 332 -13.56 14.61 -28.30
N SER A 333 -13.56 14.01 -27.11
CA SER A 333 -14.27 14.53 -25.92
C SER A 333 -13.72 15.88 -25.47
N ASP A 334 -12.39 16.03 -25.40
CA ASP A 334 -11.75 17.31 -25.07
C ASP A 334 -12.10 18.39 -26.12
N VAL A 335 -12.11 18.04 -27.41
CA VAL A 335 -12.52 18.95 -28.50
C VAL A 335 -13.99 19.37 -28.37
N LYS A 336 -14.89 18.43 -28.02
CA LYS A 336 -16.31 18.69 -27.79
C LYS A 336 -16.55 19.61 -26.59
N GLN A 337 -15.81 19.40 -25.50
CA GLN A 337 -15.89 20.25 -24.30
C GLN A 337 -15.48 21.70 -24.63
N VAL A 338 -14.42 21.88 -25.39
CA VAL A 338 -13.99 23.22 -25.85
C VAL A 338 -14.98 23.84 -26.83
N TYR A 339 -15.60 23.05 -27.70
CA TYR A 339 -16.59 23.53 -28.66
C TYR A 339 -17.84 24.12 -27.96
N HIS A 340 -18.34 23.45 -26.91
CA HIS A 340 -19.56 23.85 -26.20
C HIS A 340 -19.33 24.81 -25.03
N LEU A 341 -18.30 24.59 -24.21
CA LEU A 341 -18.07 25.33 -22.96
C LEU A 341 -16.97 26.38 -23.10
N GLY A 342 -16.16 26.29 -24.16
CA GLY A 342 -15.10 27.25 -24.45
C GLY A 342 -13.86 27.16 -23.55
N ALA A 343 -13.82 26.25 -22.60
CA ALA A 343 -12.64 25.93 -21.80
C ALA A 343 -12.62 24.44 -21.48
N THR A 344 -11.42 23.88 -21.36
CA THR A 344 -11.16 22.59 -20.73
C THR A 344 -10.56 22.83 -19.35
N GLU A 345 -10.86 21.97 -18.38
CA GLU A 345 -10.16 21.96 -17.08
C GLU A 345 -8.71 21.45 -17.21
N ARG A 346 -8.39 20.74 -18.30
CA ARG A 346 -7.06 20.24 -18.62
C ARG A 346 -6.31 21.22 -19.54
N ASN A 347 -5.10 21.62 -19.14
CA ASN A 347 -4.10 22.22 -20.04
C ASN A 347 -3.52 21.10 -20.94
N VAL A 348 -4.22 20.76 -22.02
CA VAL A 348 -3.82 19.69 -22.93
C VAL A 348 -2.77 20.22 -23.92
N ASP A 349 -1.56 19.67 -23.87
CA ASP A 349 -0.57 19.88 -24.94
C ASP A 349 -0.99 19.08 -26.18
N LEU A 350 -1.59 19.79 -27.14
CA LEU A 350 -2.02 19.24 -28.43
C LEU A 350 -0.90 18.56 -29.21
N THR A 351 0.34 18.98 -28.99
CA THR A 351 1.53 18.37 -29.63
C THR A 351 1.70 16.95 -29.12
N THR A 352 1.64 16.76 -27.79
CA THR A 352 1.76 15.46 -27.14
C THR A 352 0.63 14.51 -27.54
N VAL A 353 -0.62 15.01 -27.62
CA VAL A 353 -1.77 14.19 -28.06
C VAL A 353 -1.65 13.79 -29.52
N ALA A 354 -1.25 14.72 -30.40
CA ALA A 354 -1.03 14.43 -31.82
C ALA A 354 0.07 13.39 -32.04
N THR A 355 1.20 13.51 -31.34
CA THR A 355 2.29 12.53 -31.38
C THR A 355 1.83 11.15 -30.88
N SER A 356 0.97 11.11 -29.86
CA SER A 356 0.43 9.86 -29.31
C SER A 356 -0.51 9.14 -30.29
N ILE A 357 -1.46 9.87 -30.90
CA ILE A 357 -2.37 9.31 -31.92
C ILE A 357 -1.58 8.85 -33.16
N GLN A 358 -0.59 9.64 -33.60
CA GLN A 358 0.26 9.29 -34.75
C GLN A 358 1.11 8.05 -34.49
N SER A 359 1.72 7.94 -33.30
CA SER A 359 2.52 6.78 -32.90
C SER A 359 1.66 5.52 -32.80
N ALA A 360 0.50 5.60 -32.15
CA ALA A 360 -0.45 4.49 -32.03
C ALA A 360 -0.97 4.01 -33.40
N THR A 361 -1.26 4.96 -34.31
CA THR A 361 -1.72 4.67 -35.68
C THR A 361 -0.64 3.93 -36.47
N LYS A 362 0.61 4.43 -36.48
CA LYS A 362 1.73 3.77 -37.17
C LYS A 362 2.02 2.38 -36.62
N SER A 363 1.95 2.21 -35.29
CA SER A 363 2.11 0.91 -34.65
C SER A 363 1.06 -0.09 -35.14
N LEU A 364 -0.22 0.30 -35.15
CA LEU A 364 -1.32 -0.54 -35.62
C LEU A 364 -1.21 -0.88 -37.10
N GLU A 365 -0.88 0.09 -37.96
CA GLU A 365 -0.66 -0.12 -39.40
C GLU A 365 0.50 -1.08 -39.66
N SER A 366 1.58 -1.00 -38.89
CA SER A 366 2.72 -1.93 -38.99
C SER A 366 2.35 -3.37 -38.61
N GLN A 367 1.40 -3.55 -37.69
CA GLN A 367 0.91 -4.87 -37.29
C GLN A 367 -0.03 -5.45 -38.35
N LEU A 368 -0.92 -4.61 -38.92
CA LEU A 368 -1.78 -4.97 -40.03
C LEU A 368 -0.98 -5.41 -41.26
N ALA A 369 0.08 -4.69 -41.62
CA ALA A 369 0.95 -5.04 -42.74
C ALA A 369 1.67 -6.39 -42.54
N ARG A 370 2.21 -6.63 -41.35
CA ARG A 370 2.88 -7.89 -40.99
C ARG A 370 1.92 -9.09 -40.97
N GLY A 371 0.66 -8.87 -40.59
CA GLY A 371 -0.37 -9.92 -40.60
C GLY A 371 -0.75 -10.40 -42.00
N ILE A 372 -0.66 -9.52 -43.01
CA ILE A 372 -0.95 -9.85 -44.42
C ILE A 372 0.19 -10.67 -45.03
N GLU A 373 1.46 -10.32 -44.75
CA GLU A 373 2.64 -11.07 -45.21
C GLU A 373 2.69 -12.50 -44.62
N GLN A 374 2.21 -12.70 -43.40
CA GLN A 374 2.14 -14.02 -42.75
C GLN A 374 1.00 -14.91 -43.28
N GLU A 375 -0.12 -14.34 -43.74
CA GLU A 375 -1.23 -15.10 -44.36
C GLU A 375 -0.89 -15.61 -45.77
N GLU A 376 -0.12 -14.85 -46.55
CA GLU A 376 0.33 -15.31 -47.87
C GLU A 376 1.33 -16.48 -47.78
N ALA A 377 2.03 -16.60 -46.65
CA ALA A 377 2.98 -17.68 -46.36
C ALA A 377 2.32 -18.97 -45.81
N ASN A 378 1.20 -18.86 -45.09
CA ASN A 378 0.49 -19.99 -44.45
C ASN A 378 -0.89 -20.21 -45.09
N LYS A 379 -0.95 -21.03 -46.15
CA LYS A 379 -2.22 -21.53 -46.74
C LYS A 379 -2.87 -22.59 -45.85
N SER A 380 -3.43 -22.19 -44.71
CA SER A 380 -4.44 -22.98 -43.98
C SER A 380 -5.59 -22.06 -43.56
N GLU A 381 -6.80 -22.60 -43.51
CA GLU A 381 -8.06 -21.89 -43.22
C GLU A 381 -7.91 -20.82 -42.13
N THR A 382 -7.88 -19.56 -42.56
CA THR A 382 -8.00 -18.39 -41.68
C THR A 382 -9.41 -18.38 -41.08
N ASP A 383 -9.51 -18.44 -39.75
CA ASP A 383 -10.77 -18.34 -38.99
C ASP A 383 -11.55 -17.09 -39.43
N ALA A 384 -12.87 -17.19 -39.60
CA ALA A 384 -13.72 -16.06 -40.04
C ALA A 384 -13.62 -14.87 -39.06
N ASP A 385 -13.24 -15.16 -37.82
CA ASP A 385 -13.10 -14.22 -36.71
C ASP A 385 -11.86 -13.32 -36.83
N ASP A 386 -10.75 -13.83 -37.38
CA ASP A 386 -9.52 -13.06 -37.54
C ASP A 386 -9.64 -12.02 -38.66
N LYS A 387 -10.41 -12.33 -39.72
CA LYS A 387 -10.69 -11.39 -40.83
C LYS A 387 -11.51 -10.20 -40.40
N GLU A 388 -12.51 -10.42 -39.54
CA GLU A 388 -13.40 -9.36 -39.06
C GLU A 388 -12.68 -8.44 -38.07
N LEU A 389 -11.80 -9.00 -37.22
CA LEU A 389 -10.98 -8.22 -36.31
C LEU A 389 -9.93 -7.35 -37.04
N ARG A 390 -9.32 -7.89 -38.11
CA ARG A 390 -8.45 -7.11 -39.01
C ARG A 390 -9.20 -5.96 -39.69
N LEU A 391 -10.46 -6.17 -40.07
CA LEU A 391 -11.31 -5.12 -40.64
C LEU A 391 -11.58 -4.00 -39.62
N LEU A 392 -11.85 -4.34 -38.35
CA LEU A 392 -12.04 -3.38 -37.27
C LEU A 392 -10.76 -2.59 -36.96
N ALA A 393 -9.63 -3.27 -36.88
CA ALA A 393 -8.32 -2.66 -36.70
C ALA A 393 -7.96 -1.70 -37.86
N SER A 394 -8.31 -2.07 -39.10
CA SER A 394 -8.14 -1.21 -40.27
C SER A 394 -9.01 0.05 -40.20
N ARG A 395 -10.28 -0.07 -39.79
CA ARG A 395 -11.19 1.08 -39.56
C ARG A 395 -10.69 2.00 -38.44
N ALA A 396 -10.15 1.44 -37.35
CA ALA A 396 -9.53 2.21 -36.28
C ALA A 396 -8.30 3.00 -36.78
N ALA A 397 -7.42 2.35 -37.56
CA ALA A 397 -6.26 2.99 -38.17
C ALA A 397 -6.66 4.13 -39.12
N GLU A 398 -7.74 3.96 -39.89
CA GLU A 398 -8.27 5.00 -40.77
C GLU A 398 -8.71 6.26 -40.02
N ILE A 399 -9.44 6.09 -38.90
CA ILE A 399 -9.87 7.22 -38.06
C ILE A 399 -8.65 7.88 -37.40
N GLY A 400 -7.73 7.09 -36.83
CA GLY A 400 -6.48 7.59 -36.26
C GLY A 400 -5.65 8.41 -37.25
N ARG A 401 -5.58 7.97 -38.51
CA ARG A 401 -4.90 8.68 -39.60
C ARG A 401 -5.59 9.99 -39.95
N LYS A 402 -6.93 10.01 -40.02
CA LYS A 402 -7.71 11.24 -40.24
C LYS A 402 -7.45 12.24 -39.12
N LEU A 403 -7.52 11.80 -37.86
CA LEU A 403 -7.26 12.61 -36.67
C LEU A 403 -5.85 13.19 -36.64
N ALA A 404 -4.83 12.36 -36.92
CA ALA A 404 -3.44 12.80 -36.99
C ALA A 404 -3.20 13.80 -38.12
N THR A 405 -3.83 13.59 -39.28
CA THR A 405 -3.74 14.50 -40.44
C THR A 405 -4.37 15.84 -40.12
N ASP A 406 -5.55 15.82 -39.52
CA ASP A 406 -6.26 17.03 -39.12
C ASP A 406 -5.43 17.80 -38.07
N LEU A 407 -4.94 17.14 -37.03
CA LEU A 407 -4.06 17.74 -36.02
C LEU A 407 -2.80 18.37 -36.61
N SER A 408 -2.19 17.74 -37.63
CA SER A 408 -0.97 18.26 -38.26
C SER A 408 -1.17 19.57 -39.04
N LYS A 409 -2.39 19.88 -39.51
CA LYS A 409 -2.70 21.13 -40.22
C LYS A 409 -2.70 22.35 -39.30
N VAL A 410 -2.81 22.14 -37.99
CA VAL A 410 -2.77 23.20 -36.96
C VAL A 410 -1.35 23.56 -36.56
N THR A 411 -0.45 22.58 -36.59
CA THR A 411 0.88 22.65 -35.97
C THR A 411 1.97 23.29 -36.85
N THR A 412 1.63 23.80 -38.04
CA THR A 412 2.62 24.25 -39.05
C THR A 412 3.09 25.69 -38.94
N ASP A 413 2.52 26.52 -38.07
CA ASP A 413 2.92 27.94 -37.94
C ASP A 413 3.79 28.19 -36.70
N GLN A 414 5.12 28.07 -36.86
CA GLN A 414 6.10 28.20 -35.76
C GLN A 414 6.15 29.60 -35.11
N LYS A 415 5.46 30.61 -35.64
CA LYS A 415 5.45 31.98 -35.10
C LYS A 415 4.28 32.30 -34.16
N SER A 416 3.32 31.41 -33.98
CA SER A 416 2.15 31.63 -33.12
C SER A 416 1.92 30.43 -32.20
N LYS A 417 2.66 30.36 -31.09
CA LYS A 417 2.54 29.29 -30.07
C LYS A 417 1.22 29.28 -29.27
N TRP A 418 0.18 30.03 -29.67
CA TRP A 418 -1.11 30.06 -28.97
C TRP A 418 -2.31 30.20 -29.91
N LYS A 419 -2.48 29.25 -30.83
CA LYS A 419 -3.85 28.93 -31.28
C LYS A 419 -4.43 27.90 -30.31
N SER A 420 -5.18 28.42 -29.33
CA SER A 420 -5.94 27.60 -28.37
C SER A 420 -6.74 26.49 -29.06
N LEU A 421 -6.98 25.38 -28.35
CA LEU A 421 -7.89 24.27 -28.75
C LEU A 421 -9.22 24.78 -29.34
N ARG A 422 -9.67 25.97 -28.92
CA ARG A 422 -10.85 26.72 -29.42
C ARG A 422 -10.77 27.08 -30.91
N ALA A 423 -9.57 27.37 -31.42
CA ALA A 423 -9.34 27.68 -32.84
C ALA A 423 -9.28 26.42 -33.71
N VAL A 424 -8.80 25.30 -33.15
CA VAL A 424 -8.82 23.96 -33.76
C VAL A 424 -10.25 23.46 -33.88
N ALA A 425 -11.01 23.50 -32.77
CA ALA A 425 -12.40 23.06 -32.71
C ALA A 425 -13.34 23.87 -33.62
N ARG A 426 -13.10 25.18 -33.83
CA ARG A 426 -13.92 26.03 -34.71
C ARG A 426 -13.49 26.06 -36.17
N GLY A 427 -12.26 25.64 -36.48
CA GLY A 427 -11.67 25.74 -37.81
C GLY A 427 -11.62 24.43 -38.59
N MET A 428 -11.76 23.28 -37.91
CA MET A 428 -11.51 21.97 -38.53
C MET A 428 -12.69 21.02 -38.53
N TRP A 429 -13.57 21.07 -37.52
CA TRP A 429 -14.76 20.22 -37.43
C TRP A 429 -15.97 21.07 -37.08
N ASP A 430 -17.12 20.77 -37.69
CA ASP A 430 -18.39 21.24 -37.18
C ASP A 430 -18.92 20.31 -36.08
N ALA A 431 -20.05 20.68 -35.47
CA ALA A 431 -20.66 19.88 -34.42
C ALA A 431 -21.06 18.47 -34.91
N GLU A 432 -21.38 18.31 -36.19
CA GLU A 432 -21.80 17.05 -36.81
C GLU A 432 -20.59 16.12 -37.00
N ASP A 433 -19.44 16.64 -37.41
CA ASP A 433 -18.17 15.93 -37.55
C ASP A 433 -17.66 15.37 -36.21
N ILE A 434 -17.76 16.18 -35.14
CA ILE A 434 -17.37 15.78 -33.77
C ILE A 434 -18.25 14.60 -33.32
N GLN A 435 -19.57 14.76 -33.42
CA GLN A 435 -20.53 13.75 -32.98
C GLN A 435 -20.42 12.46 -33.82
N THR A 436 -20.20 12.58 -35.13
CA THR A 436 -20.05 11.43 -36.03
C THR A 436 -18.76 10.66 -35.76
N THR A 437 -17.66 11.36 -35.50
CA THR A 437 -16.36 10.72 -35.20
C THR A 437 -16.39 10.03 -33.85
N GLU A 438 -16.97 10.67 -32.82
CA GLU A 438 -17.20 10.09 -31.49
C GLU A 438 -18.03 8.79 -31.60
N LYS A 439 -19.15 8.82 -32.32
CA LYS A 439 -20.02 7.66 -32.50
C LYS A 439 -19.31 6.49 -33.23
N ARG A 440 -18.51 6.78 -34.25
CA ARG A 440 -17.75 5.76 -34.99
C ARG A 440 -16.69 5.10 -34.11
N LEU A 441 -15.98 5.88 -33.30
CA LEU A 441 -14.98 5.37 -32.38
C LEU A 441 -15.62 4.48 -31.30
N HIS A 442 -16.76 4.89 -30.73
CA HIS A 442 -17.50 4.05 -29.79
C HIS A 442 -17.98 2.73 -30.40
N SER A 443 -18.52 2.73 -31.63
CA SER A 443 -18.92 1.50 -32.34
C SER A 443 -17.75 0.54 -32.54
N ILE A 444 -16.60 1.05 -33.00
CA ILE A 444 -15.41 0.22 -33.21
C ILE A 444 -14.88 -0.33 -31.88
N ARG A 445 -14.95 0.44 -30.79
CA ARG A 445 -14.59 0.00 -29.43
C ARG A 445 -15.43 -1.21 -29.01
N GLU A 446 -16.75 -1.09 -29.13
CA GLU A 446 -17.72 -2.13 -28.74
C GLU A 446 -17.57 -3.41 -29.58
N GLU A 447 -17.36 -3.29 -30.89
CA GLU A 447 -17.18 -4.43 -31.79
C GLU A 447 -15.85 -5.19 -31.51
N ILE A 448 -14.75 -4.46 -31.24
CA ILE A 448 -13.46 -5.08 -30.86
C ILE A 448 -13.58 -5.80 -29.51
N GLN A 449 -14.24 -5.16 -28.53
CA GLN A 449 -14.48 -5.71 -27.20
C GLN A 449 -15.29 -7.01 -27.23
N LEU A 450 -16.36 -7.06 -28.02
CA LEU A 450 -17.17 -8.26 -28.20
C LEU A 450 -16.38 -9.42 -28.81
N ARG A 451 -15.47 -9.14 -29.74
CA ARG A 451 -14.71 -10.20 -30.42
C ARG A 451 -13.58 -10.77 -29.57
N ILE A 452 -12.89 -9.93 -28.79
CA ILE A 452 -11.95 -10.40 -27.74
C ILE A 452 -12.67 -11.38 -26.81
N LEU A 453 -13.91 -11.06 -26.43
CA LEU A 453 -14.72 -11.85 -25.51
C LEU A 453 -15.14 -13.22 -26.08
N ILE A 454 -15.41 -13.29 -27.38
CA ILE A 454 -15.69 -14.55 -28.10
C ILE A 454 -14.43 -15.43 -28.18
N ASP A 455 -13.28 -14.85 -28.50
CA ASP A 455 -12.00 -15.57 -28.59
C ASP A 455 -11.56 -16.13 -27.23
N VAL A 456 -11.70 -15.33 -26.16
CA VAL A 456 -11.41 -15.77 -24.78
C VAL A 456 -12.31 -16.92 -24.36
N LYS A 457 -13.60 -16.89 -24.73
CA LYS A 457 -14.53 -17.99 -24.44
C LYS A 457 -14.15 -19.28 -25.19
N LYS A 458 -13.66 -19.18 -26.43
CA LYS A 458 -13.18 -20.34 -27.19
C LYS A 458 -11.93 -20.94 -26.55
N GLU A 459 -10.97 -20.13 -26.11
CA GLU A 459 -9.76 -20.61 -25.42
C GLU A 459 -10.06 -21.24 -24.06
N VAL A 460 -10.96 -20.65 -23.27
CA VAL A 460 -11.40 -21.20 -21.98
C VAL A 460 -12.20 -22.50 -22.16
N GLY A 461 -12.99 -22.62 -23.23
CA GLY A 461 -13.74 -23.85 -23.54
C GLY A 461 -12.86 -25.03 -23.99
N ALA A 462 -11.66 -24.77 -24.52
CA ALA A 462 -10.70 -25.80 -24.92
C ALA A 462 -9.88 -26.35 -23.73
N LEU A 463 -9.79 -25.58 -22.64
CA LEU A 463 -9.12 -25.96 -21.39
C LEU A 463 -10.17 -26.55 -20.44
N GLY A 464 -10.38 -27.87 -20.50
CA GLY A 464 -11.34 -28.58 -19.63
C GLY A 464 -11.15 -28.29 -18.13
N ASN A 465 -12.24 -28.49 -17.36
CA ASN A 465 -12.50 -28.09 -15.97
C ASN A 465 -11.47 -28.51 -14.86
N GLU A 466 -10.25 -28.94 -15.16
CA GLU A 466 -9.31 -29.48 -14.17
C GLU A 466 -8.02 -28.65 -13.95
N ASP A 467 -7.80 -27.55 -14.68
CA ASP A 467 -6.57 -26.74 -14.52
C ASP A 467 -6.84 -25.26 -14.15
N PRO A 468 -6.93 -24.93 -12.85
CA PRO A 468 -7.06 -23.56 -12.35
C PRO A 468 -5.86 -22.66 -12.71
N HIS A 469 -4.70 -23.24 -13.01
CA HIS A 469 -3.51 -22.51 -13.42
C HIS A 469 -3.57 -22.11 -14.89
N GLY A 470 -4.13 -22.96 -15.77
CA GLY A 470 -4.40 -22.62 -17.17
C GLY A 470 -5.34 -21.42 -17.33
N PHE A 471 -6.36 -21.30 -16.48
CA PHE A 471 -7.28 -20.15 -16.45
C PHE A 471 -6.59 -18.86 -16.00
N ARG A 472 -5.73 -18.94 -14.97
CA ARG A 472 -4.94 -17.81 -14.49
C ARG A 472 -3.87 -17.39 -15.49
N ASP A 473 -3.25 -18.33 -16.19
CA ASP A 473 -2.28 -18.09 -17.25
C ASP A 473 -2.93 -17.50 -18.50
N ALA A 474 -4.15 -17.91 -18.85
CA ALA A 474 -4.92 -17.26 -19.91
C ALA A 474 -5.24 -15.80 -19.52
N ILE A 475 -5.67 -15.55 -18.28
CA ILE A 475 -5.94 -14.20 -17.75
C ILE A 475 -4.66 -13.34 -17.70
N GLU A 476 -3.52 -13.92 -17.34
CA GLU A 476 -2.23 -13.21 -17.33
C GLU A 476 -1.69 -12.98 -18.75
N ARG A 477 -1.92 -13.89 -19.70
CA ARG A 477 -1.61 -13.69 -21.14
C ARG A 477 -2.45 -12.57 -21.74
N ILE A 478 -3.74 -12.49 -21.41
CA ILE A 478 -4.65 -11.40 -21.84
C ILE A 478 -4.24 -10.07 -21.19
N SER A 479 -3.98 -10.08 -19.88
CA SER A 479 -3.53 -8.88 -19.13
C SER A 479 -2.17 -8.36 -19.60
N SER A 480 -1.27 -9.26 -20.02
CA SER A 480 0.07 -8.90 -20.54
C SER A 480 0.07 -8.50 -22.01
N ALA A 481 -0.87 -9.00 -22.83
CA ALA A 481 -1.06 -8.54 -24.20
C ALA A 481 -1.69 -7.14 -24.30
N GLN A 482 -2.37 -6.67 -23.25
CA GLN A 482 -3.15 -5.41 -23.25
C GLN A 482 -2.88 -4.55 -22.00
N ALA A 483 -1.60 -4.28 -21.72
CA ALA A 483 -1.15 -3.54 -20.53
C ALA A 483 -1.74 -2.12 -20.34
N ASN A 484 -2.54 -1.59 -21.28
CA ASN A 484 -3.03 -0.19 -21.26
C ASN A 484 -4.56 -0.02 -21.26
N SER A 485 -5.37 -1.05 -21.02
CA SER A 485 -6.84 -0.92 -20.89
C SER A 485 -7.41 -1.65 -19.67
N SER A 486 -6.74 -1.48 -18.53
CA SER A 486 -7.02 -2.21 -17.29
C SER A 486 -8.35 -1.87 -16.60
N LEU A 487 -8.99 -0.75 -16.94
CA LEU A 487 -10.24 -0.31 -16.31
C LEU A 487 -11.48 -0.82 -17.08
N GLU A 488 -11.51 -0.68 -18.41
CA GLU A 488 -12.65 -1.14 -19.23
C GLU A 488 -12.72 -2.67 -19.34
N ILE A 489 -11.58 -3.37 -19.34
CA ILE A 489 -11.54 -4.85 -19.35
C ILE A 489 -11.91 -5.42 -17.99
N LYS A 490 -11.55 -4.76 -16.88
CA LYS A 490 -12.03 -5.15 -15.53
C LYS A 490 -13.55 -5.04 -15.44
N GLN A 491 -14.12 -3.93 -15.93
CA GLN A 491 -15.57 -3.73 -15.99
C GLN A 491 -16.27 -4.75 -16.91
N MET A 492 -15.61 -5.15 -18.01
CA MET A 492 -16.14 -6.16 -18.92
C MET A 492 -16.00 -7.59 -18.37
N ILE A 493 -14.96 -7.87 -17.60
CA ILE A 493 -14.80 -9.11 -16.80
C ILE A 493 -15.85 -9.16 -15.69
N GLU A 494 -16.18 -8.04 -15.04
CA GLU A 494 -17.28 -7.94 -14.07
C GLU A 494 -18.65 -8.14 -14.74
N LEU A 495 -18.88 -7.59 -15.93
CA LEU A 495 -20.08 -7.84 -16.75
C LEU A 495 -20.18 -9.30 -17.23
N LEU A 496 -19.07 -9.92 -17.62
CA LEU A 496 -18.97 -11.34 -17.98
C LEU A 496 -19.21 -12.27 -16.78
N SER A 497 -18.66 -11.92 -15.62
CA SER A 497 -18.94 -12.59 -14.35
C SER A 497 -20.43 -12.46 -13.98
N GLY A 498 -21.05 -11.35 -14.38
CA GLY A 498 -22.50 -11.15 -14.32
C GLY A 498 -23.29 -12.02 -15.31
N MET A 499 -22.78 -12.24 -16.53
CA MET A 499 -23.40 -13.10 -17.56
C MET A 499 -23.19 -14.61 -17.31
N GLU A 500 -22.16 -14.98 -16.54
CA GLU A 500 -21.87 -16.34 -16.07
C GLU A 500 -23.01 -16.92 -15.20
N ARG A 501 -23.89 -16.05 -14.66
CA ARG A 501 -25.15 -16.44 -14.00
C ARG A 501 -26.10 -17.23 -14.90
N VAL A 502 -26.03 -17.10 -16.23
CA VAL A 502 -26.89 -17.86 -17.16
C VAL A 502 -26.28 -19.23 -17.54
N ALA A 503 -24.96 -19.39 -17.45
CA ALA A 503 -24.28 -20.68 -17.69
C ALA A 503 -24.34 -21.63 -16.47
N ASN A 504 -24.60 -21.07 -15.27
CA ASN A 504 -24.70 -21.82 -14.01
C ASN A 504 -25.83 -22.86 -13.96
N THR A 505 -26.82 -22.81 -14.87
CA THR A 505 -27.89 -23.81 -14.91
C THR A 505 -27.39 -25.18 -15.39
N ARG A 506 -26.43 -25.24 -16.33
CA ARG A 506 -25.79 -26.51 -16.75
C ARG A 506 -24.65 -26.96 -15.84
N TYR A 507 -24.00 -26.02 -15.15
CA TYR A 507 -23.00 -26.34 -14.12
C TYR A 507 -23.66 -26.99 -12.90
N LYS A 508 -24.88 -26.57 -12.51
CA LYS A 508 -25.69 -27.25 -11.48
C LYS A 508 -26.07 -28.69 -11.88
N GLU A 509 -26.52 -28.91 -13.11
CA GLU A 509 -26.85 -30.26 -13.61
C GLU A 509 -25.64 -31.21 -13.65
N LEU A 510 -24.44 -30.69 -13.97
CA LEU A 510 -23.18 -31.45 -13.95
C LEU A 510 -22.64 -31.64 -12.53
N LEU A 511 -22.86 -30.69 -11.61
CA LEU A 511 -22.47 -30.81 -10.20
C LEU A 511 -23.34 -31.85 -9.47
N ASP A 512 -24.63 -31.92 -9.79
CA ASP A 512 -25.54 -32.94 -9.25
C ASP A 512 -25.17 -34.33 -9.79
N LEU A 513 -24.82 -34.45 -11.09
CA LEU A 513 -24.31 -35.70 -11.67
C LEU A 513 -22.94 -36.12 -11.09
N TYR A 514 -22.07 -35.15 -10.80
CA TYR A 514 -20.76 -35.37 -10.17
C TYR A 514 -20.89 -35.75 -8.70
N GLN A 515 -21.88 -35.20 -7.97
CA GLN A 515 -22.20 -35.56 -6.60
C GLN A 515 -22.84 -36.96 -6.50
N GLU A 516 -23.69 -37.35 -7.45
CA GLU A 516 -24.21 -38.73 -7.56
C GLU A 516 -23.10 -39.75 -7.87
N LEU A 517 -22.15 -39.40 -8.75
CA LEU A 517 -21.00 -40.24 -9.08
C LEU A 517 -20.00 -40.34 -7.91
N HIS A 518 -19.75 -39.24 -7.18
CA HIS A 518 -18.90 -39.23 -5.98
C HIS A 518 -19.52 -39.98 -4.80
N ALA A 519 -20.84 -39.93 -4.65
CA ALA A 519 -21.55 -40.74 -3.65
C ALA A 519 -21.41 -42.25 -3.95
N GLY A 520 -21.41 -42.63 -5.23
CA GLY A 520 -21.14 -44.01 -5.67
C GLY A 520 -19.69 -44.46 -5.49
N ILE A 521 -18.72 -43.56 -5.68
CA ILE A 521 -17.28 -43.87 -5.58
C ILE A 521 -16.82 -43.92 -4.12
N ASN A 522 -17.32 -43.04 -3.25
CA ASN A 522 -16.99 -43.02 -1.81
C ASN A 522 -17.59 -44.20 -1.01
N ALA A 523 -18.55 -44.93 -1.58
CA ALA A 523 -19.03 -46.19 -1.01
C ALA A 523 -18.02 -47.34 -1.16
N SER A 524 -17.05 -47.24 -2.09
CA SER A 524 -16.12 -48.33 -2.42
C SER A 524 -14.77 -48.26 -1.70
N SER A 525 -14.41 -47.12 -1.11
CA SER A 525 -13.13 -46.91 -0.41
C SER A 525 -13.17 -47.15 1.12
N LEU A 526 -14.30 -47.60 1.67
CA LEU A 526 -14.47 -47.90 3.10
C LEU A 526 -14.10 -49.34 3.53
N SER A 527 -13.37 -50.10 2.70
CA SER A 527 -12.96 -51.48 3.04
C SER A 527 -11.46 -51.61 3.37
N ARG A 528 -11.02 -50.97 4.45
CA ARG A 528 -9.92 -51.46 5.33
C ARG A 528 -9.82 -50.60 6.59
N SER A 529 -10.50 -51.07 7.63
CA SER A 529 -10.43 -50.58 9.01
C SER A 529 -9.01 -50.72 9.59
N PRO A 530 -8.63 -49.85 10.55
CA PRO A 530 -8.92 -50.15 11.95
C PRO A 530 -10.13 -49.35 12.43
N SER A 531 -10.91 -49.94 13.33
CA SER A 531 -12.25 -49.48 13.71
C SER A 531 -12.37 -47.98 13.99
N PRO A 532 -13.48 -47.35 13.55
CA PRO A 532 -13.80 -45.97 13.87
C PRO A 532 -14.28 -45.88 15.33
N MET A 533 -13.60 -45.08 16.16
CA MET A 533 -14.32 -44.45 17.26
C MET A 533 -15.26 -43.38 16.67
N PRO A 534 -16.51 -43.26 17.15
CA PRO A 534 -17.43 -42.24 16.63
C PRO A 534 -16.91 -40.84 16.97
N LEU A 535 -16.75 -39.96 15.97
CA LEU A 535 -16.36 -38.55 16.16
C LEU A 535 -17.25 -37.81 17.18
N LYS A 536 -18.52 -38.23 17.37
CA LYS A 536 -19.40 -37.73 18.44
C LYS A 536 -18.73 -37.78 19.82
N SER A 537 -18.04 -38.87 20.16
CA SER A 537 -17.42 -39.06 21.48
C SER A 537 -16.31 -38.07 21.83
N ARG A 538 -15.69 -37.39 20.85
CA ARG A 538 -14.69 -36.33 21.09
C ARG A 538 -15.27 -34.92 21.11
N PHE A 539 -16.39 -34.67 20.44
CA PHE A 539 -17.18 -33.44 20.66
C PHE A 539 -17.83 -33.45 22.04
N ASP A 540 -18.11 -34.64 22.59
CA ASP A 540 -18.62 -34.83 23.94
C ASP A 540 -17.52 -34.74 25.03
N ASP A 541 -16.22 -34.70 24.67
CA ASP A 541 -15.12 -34.44 25.62
C ASP A 541 -15.06 -32.92 25.92
N PRO A 542 -15.47 -32.48 27.13
CA PRO A 542 -15.55 -31.05 27.44
C PRO A 542 -14.18 -30.36 27.37
N THR A 543 -13.09 -31.10 27.58
CA THR A 543 -11.73 -30.55 27.60
C THR A 543 -11.19 -30.36 26.19
N ALA A 544 -11.41 -31.33 25.31
CA ALA A 544 -11.06 -31.20 23.90
C ALA A 544 -11.91 -30.14 23.20
N TRP A 545 -13.21 -30.11 23.48
CA TRP A 545 -14.12 -29.10 22.96
C TRP A 545 -13.72 -27.69 23.42
N LYS A 546 -13.46 -27.50 24.71
CA LYS A 546 -12.99 -26.22 25.24
C LYS A 546 -11.73 -25.72 24.54
N ARG A 547 -10.74 -26.60 24.28
CA ARG A 547 -9.53 -26.22 23.53
C ARG A 547 -9.83 -25.77 22.10
N VAL A 548 -10.75 -26.43 21.40
CA VAL A 548 -11.15 -26.04 20.04
C VAL A 548 -11.80 -24.66 20.05
N VAL A 549 -12.73 -24.43 20.98
CA VAL A 549 -13.41 -23.14 21.18
C VAL A 549 -12.39 -22.05 21.46
N ASP A 550 -11.54 -22.25 22.47
CA ASP A 550 -10.54 -21.26 22.90
C ASP A 550 -9.57 -20.95 21.75
N THR A 551 -9.10 -21.97 21.02
CA THR A 551 -8.15 -21.79 19.91
C THR A 551 -8.77 -21.05 18.72
N ILE A 552 -10.02 -21.38 18.35
CA ILE A 552 -10.70 -20.69 17.25
C ILE A 552 -11.03 -19.25 17.62
N LEU A 553 -11.62 -19.01 18.80
CA LEU A 553 -11.90 -17.64 19.26
C LEU A 553 -10.63 -16.80 19.34
N HIS A 554 -9.53 -17.37 19.87
CA HIS A 554 -8.23 -16.71 19.89
C HIS A 554 -7.71 -16.40 18.47
N SER A 555 -7.95 -17.28 17.49
CA SER A 555 -7.53 -17.03 16.10
C SER A 555 -8.31 -15.92 15.39
N LEU A 556 -9.51 -15.56 15.88
CA LEU A 556 -10.37 -14.50 15.33
C LEU A 556 -10.16 -13.15 16.02
N TRP A 557 -9.72 -13.17 17.28
CA TRP A 557 -9.52 -11.97 18.08
C TRP A 557 -8.27 -11.19 17.65
N TYR A 558 -8.34 -9.86 17.78
CA TYR A 558 -7.20 -8.96 17.63
C TYR A 558 -7.25 -7.83 18.69
N PRO A 559 -6.10 -7.27 19.10
CA PRO A 559 -6.00 -6.45 20.31
C PRO A 559 -6.93 -5.23 20.38
N THR A 560 -7.12 -4.55 19.26
CA THR A 560 -7.83 -3.27 19.17
C THR A 560 -9.32 -3.43 18.83
N MET A 561 -9.88 -4.65 18.92
CA MET A 561 -11.22 -4.96 18.42
C MET A 561 -12.34 -4.11 19.07
N THR A 562 -12.21 -3.73 20.33
CA THR A 562 -13.25 -2.98 21.07
C THR A 562 -12.93 -1.50 21.26
N ASP A 563 -11.69 -1.05 21.03
CA ASP A 563 -11.22 0.30 21.37
C ASP A 563 -12.14 1.42 20.86
N ARG A 564 -12.64 1.28 19.64
CA ARG A 564 -13.53 2.29 19.05
C ARG A 564 -14.84 2.36 19.80
N GLU A 565 -15.44 1.23 20.08
CA GLU A 565 -16.69 1.12 20.79
C GLU A 565 -16.58 1.67 22.21
N ASP A 566 -15.54 1.28 22.93
CA ASP A 566 -15.26 1.70 24.30
C ASP A 566 -15.05 3.23 24.39
N SER A 567 -14.55 3.84 23.31
CA SER A 567 -14.34 5.29 23.19
C SER A 567 -15.59 6.13 22.92
N ILE A 568 -16.73 5.51 22.59
CA ILE A 568 -17.97 6.22 22.30
C ILE A 568 -18.70 6.50 23.62
N ASP A 569 -18.94 7.80 23.89
CA ASP A 569 -19.74 8.24 25.05
C ASP A 569 -21.16 7.63 25.01
N ASP A 570 -21.69 7.28 26.18
CA ASP A 570 -23.07 6.83 26.31
C ASP A 570 -24.08 7.94 25.96
N ALA A 571 -25.24 7.55 25.45
CA ALA A 571 -26.32 8.49 25.16
C ALA A 571 -26.80 9.19 26.43
N TYR A 572 -27.16 10.48 26.32
CA TYR A 572 -27.74 11.22 27.43
C TYR A 572 -29.10 10.65 27.81
N ALA A 573 -29.45 10.71 29.10
CA ALA A 573 -30.72 10.18 29.59
C ALA A 573 -31.91 10.83 28.87
N SER A 574 -32.86 10.02 28.41
CA SER A 574 -34.08 10.45 27.68
C SER A 574 -33.85 10.96 26.25
N THR A 575 -32.67 10.76 25.66
CA THR A 575 -32.44 11.02 24.22
C THR A 575 -32.87 9.83 23.35
N PHE A 576 -33.08 10.05 22.05
CA PHE A 576 -33.48 9.03 21.05
C PHE A 576 -34.86 8.38 21.24
N ASP A 577 -35.65 8.81 22.22
CA ASP A 577 -37.00 8.29 22.46
C ASP A 577 -37.91 8.41 21.23
N TRP A 578 -37.73 9.48 20.47
CA TRP A 578 -38.44 9.74 19.22
C TRP A 578 -38.29 8.65 18.15
N LEU A 579 -37.24 7.82 18.23
CA LEU A 579 -36.97 6.76 17.25
C LEU A 579 -38.00 5.62 17.32
N PHE A 580 -38.60 5.40 18.48
CA PHE A 580 -39.60 4.35 18.72
C PHE A 580 -41.04 4.85 18.55
N HIS A 581 -41.22 6.10 18.11
CA HIS A 581 -42.53 6.68 17.82
C HIS A 581 -42.86 6.58 16.33
N ASP A 582 -44.14 6.45 15.99
CA ASP A 582 -44.60 6.45 14.59
C ASP A 582 -44.31 7.82 13.93
N PRO A 583 -43.44 7.90 12.91
CA PRO A 583 -43.12 9.15 12.22
C PRO A 583 -44.32 9.73 11.47
N LYS A 584 -45.27 8.89 11.02
CA LYS A 584 -46.48 9.31 10.28
C LYS A 584 -47.42 10.12 11.17
N ALA A 585 -47.49 9.81 12.46
CA ALA A 585 -48.32 10.51 13.44
C ALA A 585 -47.87 11.96 13.69
N LYS A 586 -46.62 12.32 13.36
CA LYS A 586 -46.05 13.67 13.53
C LYS A 586 -45.66 14.36 12.20
N GLY A 587 -46.01 13.76 11.05
CA GLY A 587 -45.68 14.32 9.72
C GLY A 587 -44.17 14.44 9.46
N LYS A 588 -43.36 13.58 10.07
CA LYS A 588 -41.90 13.66 9.97
C LYS A 588 -41.35 12.76 8.84
N PRO A 589 -40.28 13.16 8.13
CA PRO A 589 -39.90 12.60 6.83
C PRO A 589 -38.90 11.43 6.91
N TRP A 590 -39.08 10.47 7.81
CA TRP A 590 -38.19 9.29 7.90
C TRP A 590 -38.97 7.98 8.01
N ASP A 591 -38.31 6.88 7.65
CA ASP A 591 -38.90 5.55 7.67
C ASP A 591 -38.97 4.99 9.09
N SER A 592 -40.09 4.37 9.45
CA SER A 592 -40.30 3.89 10.82
C SER A 592 -39.28 2.82 11.22
N PHE A 593 -38.48 3.13 12.24
CA PHE A 593 -37.49 2.19 12.77
C PHE A 593 -38.14 0.95 13.39
N VAL A 594 -39.30 1.13 14.04
CA VAL A 594 -40.07 0.01 14.61
C VAL A 594 -40.62 -0.90 13.51
N GLU A 595 -41.13 -0.33 12.40
CA GLU A 595 -41.57 -1.12 11.24
C GLU A 595 -40.40 -1.93 10.66
N PHE A 596 -39.20 -1.36 10.60
CA PHE A 596 -37.99 -2.09 10.20
C PHE A 596 -37.65 -3.23 11.16
N LEU A 597 -37.61 -2.99 12.48
CA LEU A 597 -37.22 -4.02 13.46
C LEU A 597 -38.17 -5.23 13.45
N GLN A 598 -39.47 -5.00 13.19
CA GLN A 598 -40.51 -6.03 13.22
C GLN A 598 -40.82 -6.64 11.85
N GLY A 599 -40.62 -5.89 10.76
CA GLY A 599 -40.97 -6.31 9.40
C GLY A 599 -39.91 -7.18 8.72
N ASP A 600 -40.05 -7.38 7.42
CA ASP A 600 -39.17 -8.25 6.64
C ASP A 600 -37.94 -7.53 6.03
N THR A 601 -37.84 -6.22 6.21
CA THR A 601 -36.72 -5.45 5.66
C THR A 601 -35.40 -5.78 6.37
N GLY A 602 -34.36 -6.14 5.61
CA GLY A 602 -33.09 -6.61 6.16
C GLY A 602 -32.07 -5.52 6.51
N ALA A 603 -32.18 -4.31 5.94
CA ALA A 603 -31.27 -3.20 6.22
C ALA A 603 -31.99 -1.94 6.70
N TYR A 604 -31.33 -1.16 7.56
CA TYR A 604 -31.71 0.21 7.89
C TYR A 604 -30.50 1.13 7.85
N TRP A 605 -30.60 2.28 7.19
CA TRP A 605 -29.48 3.19 7.00
C TRP A 605 -29.63 4.47 7.85
N ILE A 606 -28.67 4.70 8.73
CA ILE A 606 -28.58 5.90 9.56
C ILE A 606 -27.52 6.83 8.97
N THR A 607 -27.95 7.97 8.43
CA THR A 607 -27.04 8.94 7.82
C THR A 607 -27.09 10.30 8.51
N GLY A 608 -26.03 11.09 8.37
CA GLY A 608 -26.00 12.43 8.90
C GLY A 608 -24.64 13.11 8.91
N LYS A 609 -24.68 14.42 9.16
CA LYS A 609 -23.49 15.30 9.19
C LYS A 609 -22.43 14.79 10.18
N PRO A 610 -21.13 15.12 9.98
CA PRO A 610 -20.08 14.86 10.96
C PRO A 610 -20.47 15.41 12.35
N GLY A 611 -20.25 14.64 13.41
CA GLY A 611 -20.58 15.07 14.78
C GLY A 611 -22.06 15.12 15.16
N SER A 612 -22.96 14.58 14.34
CA SER A 612 -24.42 14.54 14.62
C SER A 612 -24.88 13.46 15.62
N GLY A 613 -23.97 12.61 16.12
CA GLY A 613 -24.28 11.58 17.12
C GLY A 613 -24.57 10.18 16.58
N LYS A 614 -24.23 9.87 15.32
CA LYS A 614 -24.44 8.54 14.70
C LYS A 614 -23.87 7.38 15.52
N SER A 615 -22.59 7.41 15.85
CA SER A 615 -21.94 6.33 16.62
C SER A 615 -22.54 6.16 18.02
N THR A 616 -22.95 7.26 18.66
CA THR A 616 -23.67 7.22 19.95
C THR A 616 -25.03 6.55 19.81
N LEU A 617 -25.77 6.83 18.73
CA LEU A 617 -27.02 6.15 18.43
C LEU A 617 -26.79 4.65 18.13
N MET A 618 -25.75 4.30 17.37
CA MET A 618 -25.43 2.90 17.07
C MET A 618 -25.12 2.10 18.34
N LYS A 619 -24.33 2.67 19.26
CA LYS A 619 -24.05 2.06 20.57
C LYS A 619 -25.32 1.94 21.42
N TYR A 620 -26.13 2.99 21.45
CA TYR A 620 -27.40 3.01 22.18
C TYR A 620 -28.36 1.91 21.71
N LEU A 621 -28.50 1.73 20.39
CA LEU A 621 -29.46 0.80 19.79
C LEU A 621 -29.22 -0.66 20.16
N ARG A 622 -27.96 -1.06 20.31
CA ARG A 622 -27.57 -2.43 20.63
C ARG A 622 -28.12 -2.88 21.98
N ASP A 623 -28.05 -2.01 22.99
CA ASP A 623 -28.38 -2.35 24.37
C ASP A 623 -29.77 -1.86 24.79
N ASP A 624 -30.47 -1.10 23.96
CA ASP A 624 -31.81 -0.60 24.27
C ASP A 624 -32.84 -1.74 24.37
N PRO A 625 -33.56 -1.87 25.50
CA PRO A 625 -34.52 -2.95 25.72
C PRO A 625 -35.66 -2.99 24.71
N ARG A 626 -36.07 -1.83 24.14
CA ARG A 626 -37.15 -1.75 23.14
C ARG A 626 -36.67 -2.28 21.81
N THR A 627 -35.43 -1.99 21.41
CA THR A 627 -34.81 -2.61 20.22
C THR A 627 -34.87 -4.14 20.33
N ILE A 628 -34.40 -4.67 21.45
CA ILE A 628 -34.40 -6.11 21.72
C ILE A 628 -35.82 -6.68 21.74
N GLN A 629 -36.78 -5.97 22.33
CA GLN A 629 -38.20 -6.37 22.35
C GLN A 629 -38.77 -6.49 20.93
N HIS A 630 -38.53 -5.50 20.07
CA HIS A 630 -39.02 -5.53 18.68
C HIS A 630 -38.31 -6.59 17.83
N LEU A 631 -37.00 -6.79 18.01
CA LEU A 631 -36.25 -7.86 17.36
C LEU A 631 -36.73 -9.25 17.80
N ASN A 632 -37.06 -9.44 19.07
CA ASN A 632 -37.63 -10.70 19.56
C ASN A 632 -39.00 -11.00 18.95
N ALA A 633 -39.80 -9.97 18.64
CA ALA A 633 -41.04 -10.15 17.91
C ALA A 633 -40.78 -10.67 16.48
N TRP A 634 -39.77 -10.13 15.77
CA TRP A 634 -39.33 -10.62 14.47
C TRP A 634 -38.68 -12.02 14.53
N ALA A 635 -37.90 -12.30 15.57
CA ALA A 635 -37.30 -13.60 15.79
C ALA A 635 -38.36 -14.70 15.93
N ALA A 636 -39.56 -14.36 16.44
CA ALA A 636 -40.72 -15.25 16.52
C ALA A 636 -40.40 -16.58 17.22
N GLY A 637 -39.62 -16.51 18.30
CA GLY A 637 -39.17 -17.68 19.08
C GLY A 637 -37.88 -18.33 18.59
N ARG A 638 -37.32 -17.91 17.45
CA ARG A 638 -35.94 -18.21 17.04
C ARG A 638 -34.95 -17.50 17.93
N GLU A 639 -33.73 -18.01 18.01
CA GLU A 639 -32.69 -17.41 18.83
C GLU A 639 -32.08 -16.19 18.16
N LEU A 640 -31.99 -15.08 18.90
CA LEU A 640 -31.41 -13.83 18.41
C LEU A 640 -29.96 -13.69 18.85
N LEU A 641 -29.04 -13.61 17.89
CA LEU A 641 -27.63 -13.29 18.12
C LEU A 641 -27.30 -11.90 17.59
N GLN A 642 -26.50 -11.15 18.36
CA GLN A 642 -26.14 -9.78 18.03
C GLN A 642 -24.64 -9.66 17.78
N ALA A 643 -24.22 -8.85 16.82
CA ALA A 643 -22.81 -8.53 16.64
C ALA A 643 -22.65 -7.09 16.17
N SER A 644 -21.64 -6.41 16.71
CA SER A 644 -21.34 -5.02 16.37
C SER A 644 -19.92 -4.86 15.84
N PHE A 645 -19.75 -3.90 14.94
CA PHE A 645 -18.45 -3.46 14.49
C PHE A 645 -18.46 -1.95 14.24
N TYR A 646 -17.41 -1.29 14.72
CA TYR A 646 -17.26 0.15 14.58
C TYR A 646 -15.97 0.40 13.81
N PHE A 647 -16.10 0.83 12.56
CA PHE A 647 -14.93 1.28 11.82
C PHE A 647 -14.29 2.46 12.55
N TYR A 648 -12.95 2.49 12.50
CA TYR A 648 -12.20 3.56 13.13
C TYR A 648 -11.08 4.06 12.24
N TYR A 649 -11.25 5.26 11.67
CA TYR A 649 -10.29 5.86 10.75
C TYR A 649 -8.90 6.10 11.38
N LYS A 650 -8.86 6.25 12.71
CA LYS A 650 -7.64 6.37 13.54
C LYS A 650 -7.15 5.04 14.08
N GLY A 651 -7.93 3.99 13.91
CA GLY A 651 -7.65 2.67 14.44
C GLY A 651 -6.58 1.94 13.65
N SER A 652 -6.28 0.73 14.13
CA SER A 652 -5.46 -0.25 13.44
C SER A 652 -5.98 -0.59 12.03
N ASP A 653 -5.15 -1.18 11.19
CA ASP A 653 -5.55 -1.63 9.85
C ASP A 653 -6.71 -2.63 9.89
N MET A 654 -6.84 -3.40 10.97
CA MET A 654 -8.00 -4.26 11.22
C MET A 654 -9.29 -3.45 11.37
N GLN A 655 -9.29 -2.36 12.15
CA GLN A 655 -10.47 -1.52 12.36
C GLN A 655 -10.86 -0.66 11.14
N LYS A 656 -10.03 -0.65 10.09
CA LYS A 656 -10.24 0.10 8.84
C LYS A 656 -10.55 -0.80 7.64
N SER A 657 -10.59 -2.13 7.81
CA SER A 657 -10.68 -3.09 6.72
C SER A 657 -11.90 -4.00 6.80
N GLU A 658 -12.31 -4.54 5.65
CA GLU A 658 -13.38 -5.55 5.54
C GLU A 658 -13.03 -6.81 6.35
N TYR A 659 -11.76 -7.19 6.32
CA TYR A 659 -11.28 -8.37 7.02
C TYR A 659 -11.45 -8.24 8.54
N GLY A 660 -11.17 -7.07 9.12
CA GLY A 660 -11.43 -6.83 10.54
C GLY A 660 -12.92 -6.79 10.88
N LEU A 661 -13.77 -6.24 10.00
CA LEU A 661 -15.24 -6.36 10.14
C LEU A 661 -15.66 -7.84 10.24
N VAL A 662 -15.27 -8.67 9.26
CA VAL A 662 -15.65 -10.09 9.21
C VAL A 662 -15.16 -10.87 10.43
N LEU A 663 -13.89 -10.67 10.85
CA LEU A 663 -13.36 -11.34 12.03
C LEU A 663 -14.09 -10.92 13.32
N SER A 664 -14.43 -9.64 13.45
CA SER A 664 -15.13 -9.13 14.64
C SER A 664 -16.54 -9.69 14.74
N LEU A 665 -17.27 -9.73 13.61
CA LEU A 665 -18.59 -10.35 13.56
C LEU A 665 -18.52 -11.85 13.91
N LEU A 666 -17.60 -12.60 13.32
CA LEU A 666 -17.39 -14.01 13.66
C LEU A 666 -17.06 -14.21 15.13
N TYR A 667 -16.13 -13.40 15.68
CA TYR A 667 -15.76 -13.48 17.09
C TYR A 667 -16.96 -13.19 18.01
N ASN A 668 -17.72 -12.12 17.73
CA ASN A 668 -18.89 -11.71 18.51
C ASN A 668 -19.96 -12.81 18.54
N LEU A 669 -20.27 -13.39 17.38
CA LEU A 669 -21.32 -14.41 17.24
C LEU A 669 -20.88 -15.75 17.84
N LEU A 670 -19.67 -16.22 17.52
CA LEU A 670 -19.16 -17.51 18.00
C LEU A 670 -18.81 -17.49 19.49
N LYS A 671 -18.48 -16.32 20.07
CA LYS A 671 -18.31 -16.18 21.53
C LYS A 671 -19.64 -16.37 22.27
N GLN A 672 -20.74 -15.85 21.72
CA GLN A 672 -22.09 -16.05 22.28
C GLN A 672 -22.57 -17.49 22.11
N ARG A 673 -22.27 -18.10 20.96
CA ARG A 673 -22.66 -19.47 20.61
C ARG A 673 -21.50 -20.31 20.09
N PRO A 674 -20.65 -20.84 20.99
CA PRO A 674 -19.48 -21.63 20.59
C PRO A 674 -19.83 -22.89 19.81
N ASP A 675 -21.02 -23.45 20.00
CA ASP A 675 -21.50 -24.63 19.28
C ASP A 675 -21.71 -24.40 17.78
N LEU A 676 -21.71 -23.14 17.32
CA LEU A 676 -21.72 -22.79 15.89
C LEU A 676 -20.32 -22.81 15.24
N ILE A 677 -19.25 -22.96 16.02
CA ILE A 677 -17.88 -23.03 15.52
C ILE A 677 -17.67 -24.13 14.46
N PRO A 678 -18.21 -25.36 14.59
CA PRO A 678 -18.04 -26.40 13.58
C PRO A 678 -18.83 -26.11 12.30
N VAL A 679 -19.86 -25.25 12.37
CA VAL A 679 -20.62 -24.78 11.20
C VAL A 679 -19.79 -23.76 10.42
N ALA A 680 -19.23 -22.78 11.12
CA ALA A 680 -18.40 -21.73 10.52
C ALA A 680 -17.06 -22.29 10.01
N PHE A 681 -16.42 -23.14 10.81
CA PHE A 681 -15.06 -23.64 10.63
C PHE A 681 -14.96 -25.17 10.76
N GLU A 682 -15.70 -25.90 9.94
CA GLU A 682 -15.73 -27.38 9.97
C GLU A 682 -14.33 -28.00 9.92
N ASP A 683 -13.53 -27.64 8.90
CA ASP A 683 -12.21 -28.23 8.67
C ASP A 683 -11.24 -27.94 9.82
N ARG A 684 -11.23 -26.70 10.34
CA ARG A 684 -10.38 -26.32 11.49
C ARG A 684 -10.79 -27.07 12.75
N SER A 685 -12.10 -27.16 13.00
CA SER A 685 -12.64 -27.85 14.17
C SER A 685 -12.26 -29.33 14.14
N ARG A 686 -12.42 -30.00 12.99
CA ARG A 686 -12.03 -31.40 12.80
C ARG A 686 -10.52 -31.59 12.99
N HIS A 687 -9.71 -30.70 12.43
CA HIS A 687 -8.26 -30.78 12.57
C HIS A 687 -7.80 -30.63 14.03
N LEU A 688 -8.33 -29.65 14.77
CA LEU A 688 -8.02 -29.42 16.19
C LEU A 688 -8.51 -30.56 17.10
N LEU A 689 -9.60 -31.23 16.74
CA LEU A 689 -10.09 -32.41 17.49
C LEU A 689 -9.23 -33.66 17.25
N LEU A 690 -8.57 -33.75 16.10
CA LEU A 690 -7.73 -34.88 15.72
C LEU A 690 -6.26 -34.68 16.07
N HIS A 691 -5.80 -33.43 16.14
CA HIS A 691 -4.39 -33.06 16.30
C HIS A 691 -4.20 -31.95 17.35
N ASP A 692 -3.19 -32.11 18.21
CA ASP A 692 -2.84 -31.13 19.24
C ASP A 692 -1.83 -30.10 18.67
N VAL A 693 -2.33 -29.16 17.87
CA VAL A 693 -1.51 -28.22 17.09
C VAL A 693 -2.10 -26.81 17.08
N SER A 694 -1.22 -25.80 17.13
CA SER A 694 -1.60 -24.39 17.00
C SER A 694 -2.02 -24.07 15.57
N ILE A 695 -3.12 -23.32 15.41
CA ILE A 695 -3.59 -22.79 14.13
C ILE A 695 -3.43 -21.27 14.10
N GLY A 696 -3.11 -20.71 12.93
CA GLY A 696 -3.04 -19.26 12.72
C GLY A 696 -4.40 -18.64 12.39
N THR A 697 -4.47 -17.31 12.30
CA THR A 697 -5.66 -16.54 11.89
C THR A 697 -6.20 -16.99 10.51
N PRO A 698 -7.52 -17.11 10.30
CA PRO A 698 -8.10 -17.52 9.02
C PRO A 698 -7.88 -16.52 7.90
N SER A 699 -7.60 -16.99 6.69
CA SER A 699 -7.41 -16.09 5.54
C SER A 699 -8.70 -15.28 5.25
N PRO A 700 -8.62 -14.11 4.58
CA PRO A 700 -9.81 -13.30 4.29
C PRO A 700 -10.94 -14.07 3.57
N ARG A 701 -10.58 -14.92 2.59
CA ARG A 701 -11.54 -15.76 1.87
C ARG A 701 -12.17 -16.82 2.76
N GLU A 702 -11.39 -17.40 3.67
CA GLU A 702 -11.87 -18.40 4.62
C GLU A 702 -12.82 -17.78 5.64
N ALA A 703 -12.45 -16.64 6.23
CA ALA A 703 -13.28 -15.92 7.18
C ALA A 703 -14.61 -15.45 6.56
N ARG A 704 -14.57 -14.90 5.34
CA ARG A 704 -15.79 -14.50 4.61
C ARG A 704 -16.72 -15.70 4.38
N LYS A 705 -16.18 -16.83 3.91
CA LYS A 705 -16.95 -18.07 3.73
C LYS A 705 -17.51 -18.61 5.05
N ALA A 706 -16.76 -18.51 6.14
CA ALA A 706 -17.22 -18.94 7.46
C ALA A 706 -18.43 -18.12 7.92
N LEU A 707 -18.41 -16.81 7.70
CA LEU A 707 -19.53 -15.92 8.03
C LEU A 707 -20.74 -16.17 7.13
N GLU A 708 -20.53 -16.32 5.82
CA GLU A 708 -21.58 -16.68 4.86
C GLU A 708 -22.25 -18.01 5.22
N ARG A 709 -21.45 -19.04 5.58
CA ARG A 709 -21.97 -20.34 6.05
C ARG A 709 -22.81 -20.19 7.32
N LEU A 710 -22.34 -19.38 8.27
CA LEU A 710 -23.07 -19.14 9.52
C LEU A 710 -24.46 -18.57 9.24
N PHE A 711 -24.57 -17.55 8.38
CA PHE A 711 -25.85 -16.93 8.06
C PHE A 711 -26.75 -17.80 7.18
N THR A 712 -26.19 -18.60 6.27
CA THR A 712 -27.00 -19.38 5.30
C THR A 712 -27.43 -20.76 5.80
N THR A 713 -26.75 -21.33 6.81
CA THR A 713 -27.03 -22.69 7.30
C THR A 713 -27.86 -22.73 8.59
N GLN A 714 -27.93 -21.62 9.34
CA GLN A 714 -28.62 -21.55 10.62
C GLN A 714 -30.06 -21.05 10.47
N ILE A 715 -30.99 -21.98 10.32
CA ILE A 715 -32.42 -21.67 10.15
C ILE A 715 -33.15 -21.35 11.47
N GLU A 716 -32.61 -21.81 12.62
CA GLU A 716 -33.19 -21.58 13.96
C GLU A 716 -32.64 -20.34 14.66
N THR A 717 -31.67 -19.67 14.04
CA THR A 717 -31.00 -18.48 14.58
C THR A 717 -31.22 -17.31 13.65
N VAL A 718 -31.50 -16.15 14.22
CA VAL A 718 -31.55 -14.87 13.53
C VAL A 718 -30.44 -13.96 14.04
N PHE A 719 -29.91 -13.14 13.14
CA PHE A 719 -28.74 -12.31 13.38
C PHE A 719 -29.11 -10.83 13.28
N PHE A 720 -28.69 -10.05 14.26
CA PHE A 720 -28.80 -8.60 14.24
C PHE A 720 -27.41 -7.97 14.24
N LEU A 721 -27.08 -7.24 13.18
CA LEU A 721 -25.76 -6.66 12.94
C LEU A 721 -25.81 -5.13 13.08
N THR A 722 -24.84 -4.57 13.78
CA THR A 722 -24.72 -3.12 13.95
C THR A 722 -23.36 -2.69 13.42
N VAL A 723 -23.30 -2.01 12.27
CA VAL A 723 -22.05 -1.62 11.61
C VAL A 723 -21.98 -0.09 11.48
N ASP A 724 -21.15 0.52 12.32
CA ASP A 724 -20.95 1.98 12.38
C ASP A 724 -19.74 2.42 11.56
N GLY A 725 -19.86 3.61 10.95
CA GLY A 725 -18.74 4.30 10.32
C GLY A 725 -18.29 3.70 9.00
N LEU A 726 -19.19 3.24 8.12
CA LEU A 726 -18.77 2.71 6.80
C LEU A 726 -17.91 3.71 6.00
N ASP A 727 -18.08 5.02 6.20
CA ASP A 727 -17.24 6.09 5.63
C ASP A 727 -15.82 6.20 6.23
N GLU A 728 -15.50 5.37 7.23
CA GLU A 728 -14.19 5.25 7.87
C GLU A 728 -13.38 4.04 7.35
N PHE A 729 -13.92 3.28 6.39
CA PHE A 729 -13.17 2.25 5.66
C PHE A 729 -12.03 2.84 4.82
N ASP A 730 -10.86 2.18 4.83
CA ASP A 730 -9.70 2.61 4.05
C ASP A 730 -9.28 1.55 3.00
N PRO A 731 -9.49 1.83 1.69
CA PRO A 731 -9.12 0.92 0.61
C PRO A 731 -7.61 0.80 0.39
N LYS A 732 -6.76 1.58 1.07
CA LYS A 732 -5.29 1.44 0.98
C LYS A 732 -4.76 0.32 1.86
N VAL A 733 -5.43 0.06 2.98
CA VAL A 733 -5.07 -1.01 3.91
C VAL A 733 -5.89 -2.28 3.66
N SER A 734 -7.01 -2.15 2.95
CA SER A 734 -7.84 -3.26 2.49
C SER A 734 -7.50 -3.66 1.06
N ALA A 735 -7.42 -4.97 0.77
CA ALA A 735 -7.40 -5.45 -0.63
C ALA A 735 -8.77 -5.29 -1.34
N THR A 736 -9.79 -4.85 -0.58
CA THR A 736 -11.17 -4.63 -1.04
C THR A 736 -11.39 -3.14 -1.39
N HIS A 737 -12.11 -2.86 -2.47
CA HIS A 737 -12.61 -1.51 -2.77
C HIS A 737 -13.94 -1.23 -2.04
N VAL A 738 -14.31 0.05 -1.92
CA VAL A 738 -15.56 0.47 -1.24
C VAL A 738 -16.78 -0.26 -1.79
N GLN A 739 -16.88 -0.43 -3.12
CA GLN A 739 -18.02 -1.13 -3.73
C GLN A 739 -18.15 -2.58 -3.25
N SER A 740 -17.06 -3.32 -3.15
CA SER A 740 -17.11 -4.72 -2.68
C SER A 740 -17.40 -4.86 -1.18
N LEU A 741 -17.08 -3.83 -0.37
CA LEU A 741 -17.57 -3.74 1.00
C LEU A 741 -19.09 -3.53 1.02
N LEU A 742 -19.59 -2.61 0.18
CA LEU A 742 -21.03 -2.33 0.02
C LEU A 742 -21.79 -3.57 -0.44
N ASP A 743 -21.25 -4.32 -1.41
CA ASP A 743 -21.83 -5.56 -1.89
C ASP A 743 -21.88 -6.64 -0.79
N LEU A 744 -20.84 -6.75 0.04
CA LEU A 744 -20.84 -7.64 1.20
C LEU A 744 -21.94 -7.28 2.19
N VAL A 745 -21.99 -6.03 2.64
CA VAL A 745 -22.98 -5.63 3.66
C VAL A 745 -24.42 -5.69 3.14
N ARG A 746 -24.63 -5.42 1.85
CA ARG A 746 -25.91 -5.62 1.18
C ARG A 746 -26.29 -7.10 1.11
N SER A 747 -25.35 -7.99 0.77
CA SER A 747 -25.62 -9.43 0.70
C SER A 747 -26.11 -10.00 2.02
N PHE A 748 -25.68 -9.45 3.17
CA PHE A 748 -26.21 -9.82 4.48
C PHE A 748 -27.70 -9.46 4.61
N SER A 749 -28.07 -8.30 4.10
CA SER A 749 -29.41 -7.72 4.22
C SER A 749 -30.44 -8.38 3.31
N GLU A 750 -30.00 -9.17 2.33
CA GLU A 750 -30.87 -9.98 1.46
C GLU A 750 -31.30 -11.30 2.14
N LEU A 751 -30.64 -11.68 3.24
CA LEU A 751 -30.93 -12.93 3.95
C LEU A 751 -32.09 -12.71 4.94
N PRO A 752 -33.14 -13.56 4.91
CA PRO A 752 -34.36 -13.35 5.72
C PRO A 752 -34.16 -13.55 7.23
N ASN A 753 -33.03 -14.14 7.63
CA ASN A 753 -32.63 -14.34 9.02
C ASN A 753 -31.57 -13.33 9.49
N VAL A 754 -31.26 -12.30 8.71
CA VAL A 754 -30.30 -11.27 9.07
C VAL A 754 -30.96 -9.89 8.98
N LYS A 755 -30.81 -9.10 10.04
CA LYS A 755 -31.11 -7.66 10.06
C LYS A 755 -29.84 -6.89 10.34
N ALA A 756 -29.62 -5.79 9.64
CA ALA A 756 -28.45 -4.97 9.80
C ALA A 756 -28.79 -3.48 9.84
N ILE A 757 -28.08 -2.75 10.71
CA ILE A 757 -28.09 -1.29 10.72
C ILE A 757 -26.72 -0.81 10.27
N PHE A 758 -26.71 0.09 9.30
CA PHE A 758 -25.51 0.70 8.77
C PHE A 758 -25.51 2.19 9.06
N ALA A 759 -24.38 2.73 9.53
CA ALA A 759 -24.21 4.16 9.71
C ALA A 759 -23.06 4.72 8.87
N SER A 760 -23.30 5.83 8.19
CA SER A 760 -22.28 6.53 7.40
C SER A 760 -22.57 8.02 7.23
N ARG A 761 -21.64 8.77 6.64
CA ARG A 761 -21.90 10.11 6.07
C ARG A 761 -22.72 10.00 4.77
N PRO A 762 -23.47 11.06 4.39
CA PRO A 762 -24.18 11.13 3.11
C PRO A 762 -23.20 11.41 1.96
N LEU A 763 -22.31 10.47 1.67
CA LEU A 763 -21.45 10.52 0.48
C LEU A 763 -22.15 9.77 -0.66
N ASN A 764 -21.88 10.16 -1.90
CA ASN A 764 -22.54 9.63 -3.10
C ASN A 764 -22.57 8.10 -3.14
N ASP A 765 -21.44 7.44 -2.85
CA ASP A 765 -21.34 5.97 -2.85
C ASP A 765 -22.33 5.31 -1.88
N PHE A 766 -22.54 5.90 -0.69
CA PHE A 766 -23.47 5.38 0.32
C PHE A 766 -24.93 5.77 0.02
N GLU A 767 -25.16 6.97 -0.50
CA GLU A 767 -26.50 7.39 -0.94
C GLU A 767 -27.02 6.50 -2.07
N GLU A 768 -26.17 6.17 -3.04
CA GLU A 768 -26.49 5.19 -4.08
C GLU A 768 -26.64 3.78 -3.50
N ALA A 769 -25.78 3.40 -2.55
CA ALA A 769 -25.81 2.08 -1.95
C ALA A 769 -27.07 1.79 -1.10
N PHE A 770 -27.63 2.80 -0.45
CA PHE A 770 -28.73 2.63 0.48
C PHE A 770 -30.01 3.35 0.04
N ALA A 771 -30.10 3.75 -1.23
CA ALA A 771 -31.26 4.45 -1.79
C ALA A 771 -32.59 3.71 -1.58
N ASP A 772 -32.58 2.38 -1.69
CA ASP A 772 -33.75 1.52 -1.55
C ASP A 772 -33.98 1.02 -0.11
N CYS A 773 -33.12 1.42 0.83
CA CYS A 773 -33.22 1.00 2.24
C CYS A 773 -34.01 2.03 3.05
N PRO A 774 -34.83 1.61 4.02
CA PRO A 774 -35.42 2.54 4.97
C PRO A 774 -34.31 3.30 5.70
N SER A 775 -34.48 4.61 5.84
CA SER A 775 -33.41 5.46 6.34
C SER A 775 -33.90 6.62 7.19
N LEU A 776 -32.96 7.17 7.97
CA LEU A 776 -33.16 8.42 8.68
C LEU A 776 -31.92 9.32 8.60
N LYS A 777 -32.17 10.63 8.66
CA LYS A 777 -31.14 11.67 8.71
C LYS A 777 -31.06 12.23 10.13
N ILE A 778 -30.18 11.70 10.98
CA ILE A 778 -30.18 11.95 12.45
C ILE A 778 -30.13 13.44 12.84
N HIS A 779 -29.36 14.25 12.10
CA HIS A 779 -29.25 15.70 12.34
C HIS A 779 -30.59 16.46 12.16
N GLN A 780 -31.54 15.91 11.40
CA GLN A 780 -32.85 16.54 11.25
C GLN A 780 -33.76 16.25 12.46
N LEU A 781 -33.42 15.25 13.28
CA LEU A 781 -34.34 14.62 14.25
C LEU A 781 -33.96 14.90 15.71
N THR A 782 -32.73 15.32 15.95
CA THR A 782 -32.12 15.47 17.28
C THR A 782 -32.38 16.82 17.96
N HIS A 783 -33.21 17.70 17.40
CA HIS A 783 -33.47 19.04 17.95
C HIS A 783 -33.97 19.01 19.41
N ASP A 784 -34.91 18.11 19.72
CA ASP A 784 -35.44 17.95 21.08
C ASP A 784 -34.38 17.36 22.04
N ASP A 785 -33.58 16.41 21.56
CA ASP A 785 -32.47 15.81 22.31
C ASP A 785 -31.37 16.84 22.62
N ILE A 786 -31.05 17.71 21.65
CA ILE A 786 -30.12 18.82 21.80
C ILE A 786 -30.62 19.79 22.87
N ARG A 787 -31.93 20.11 22.86
CA ARG A 787 -32.53 20.95 23.88
C ARG A 787 -32.40 20.32 25.27
N LEU A 788 -32.74 19.04 25.43
CA LEU A 788 -32.61 18.32 26.70
C LEU A 788 -31.17 18.38 27.22
N TYR A 789 -30.20 18.17 26.34
CA TYR A 789 -28.78 18.28 26.66
C TYR A 789 -28.37 19.69 27.12
N ILE A 790 -28.83 20.74 26.41
CA ILE A 790 -28.55 22.13 26.77
C ILE A 790 -29.14 22.45 28.13
N ASP A 791 -30.42 22.11 28.34
CA ASP A 791 -31.14 22.35 29.57
C ASP A 791 -30.41 21.64 30.73
N GLU A 792 -30.10 20.34 30.62
CA GLU A 792 -29.40 19.62 31.69
C GLU A 792 -28.01 20.20 31.99
N ARG A 793 -27.24 20.59 30.98
CA ARG A 793 -25.86 21.06 31.17
C ARG A 793 -25.79 22.50 31.66
N LEU A 794 -26.67 23.37 31.17
CA LEU A 794 -26.73 24.78 31.57
C LEU A 794 -27.49 24.96 32.90
N GLU A 795 -28.58 24.24 33.14
CA GLU A 795 -29.34 24.32 34.40
C GLU A 795 -28.54 23.85 35.61
N LYS A 796 -27.55 22.96 35.44
CA LYS A 796 -26.62 22.60 36.51
C LYS A 796 -25.73 23.77 36.96
N HIS A 797 -25.60 24.84 36.18
CA HIS A 797 -24.76 25.98 36.51
C HIS A 797 -25.52 27.03 37.34
N ASN A 798 -25.12 27.25 38.59
CA ASN A 798 -25.78 28.16 39.55
C ASN A 798 -26.07 29.57 38.98
N ARG A 799 -25.14 30.13 38.20
CA ARG A 799 -25.34 31.45 37.57
C ARG A 799 -26.43 31.41 36.51
N MET A 800 -26.49 30.34 35.72
CA MET A 800 -27.52 30.20 34.70
C MET A 800 -28.90 30.10 35.35
N GLN A 801 -29.06 29.30 36.42
CA GLN A 801 -30.31 29.26 37.19
C GLN A 801 -30.76 30.64 37.65
N THR A 802 -29.80 31.48 38.09
CA THR A 802 -30.09 32.87 38.49
C THR A 802 -30.54 33.73 37.32
N LEU A 803 -29.92 33.58 36.14
CA LEU A 803 -30.30 34.30 34.91
C LEU A 803 -31.67 33.83 34.39
N LEU A 804 -31.92 32.52 34.38
CA LEU A 804 -33.22 31.92 34.03
C LEU A 804 -34.36 32.49 34.88
N ALA A 805 -34.13 32.65 36.19
CA ALA A 805 -35.13 33.19 37.11
C ALA A 805 -35.37 34.70 36.94
N ARG A 806 -34.35 35.46 36.50
CA ARG A 806 -34.43 36.92 36.34
C ARG A 806 -34.94 37.36 34.97
N ASP A 807 -34.58 36.63 33.92
CA ASP A 807 -34.94 36.94 32.53
C ASP A 807 -35.28 35.64 31.76
N PRO A 808 -36.43 35.02 32.06
CA PRO A 808 -36.83 33.75 31.45
C PRO A 808 -37.05 33.87 29.93
N THR A 809 -37.42 35.05 29.45
CA THR A 809 -37.72 35.30 28.03
C THR A 809 -36.46 35.23 27.18
N ASN A 810 -35.40 35.98 27.55
CA ASN A 810 -34.15 35.97 26.81
C ASN A 810 -33.38 34.66 27.01
N ALA A 811 -33.49 34.04 28.18
CA ALA A 811 -33.01 32.68 28.41
C ALA A 811 -33.61 31.65 27.44
N SER A 812 -34.93 31.67 27.27
CA SER A 812 -35.63 30.79 26.32
C SER A 812 -35.28 31.12 24.87
N LYS A 813 -34.93 32.38 24.57
CA LYS A 813 -34.43 32.79 23.26
C LYS A 813 -33.03 32.22 23.01
N LEU A 814 -32.14 32.28 23.99
CA LEU A 814 -30.78 31.75 23.91
C LEU A 814 -30.79 30.25 23.56
N VAL A 815 -31.55 29.44 24.31
CA VAL A 815 -31.66 28.00 24.05
C VAL A 815 -32.20 27.74 22.63
N ARG A 816 -33.24 28.47 22.21
CA ARG A 816 -33.78 28.34 20.84
C ARG A 816 -32.76 28.71 19.76
N SER A 817 -31.97 29.76 19.96
CA SER A 817 -30.90 30.13 19.04
C SER A 817 -29.83 29.05 18.95
N ILE A 818 -29.40 28.47 20.07
CA ILE A 818 -28.40 27.39 20.06
C ILE A 818 -28.93 26.17 19.29
N VAL A 819 -30.17 25.75 19.57
CA VAL A 819 -30.81 24.61 18.87
C VAL A 819 -30.88 24.89 17.37
N ALA A 820 -31.34 26.07 16.95
CA ALA A 820 -31.45 26.44 15.55
C ALA A 820 -30.09 26.54 14.84
N SER A 821 -29.10 27.19 15.47
CA SER A 821 -27.76 27.37 14.90
C SER A 821 -26.96 26.07 14.81
N SER A 822 -27.30 25.07 15.63
CA SER A 822 -26.60 23.78 15.61
C SER A 822 -26.83 22.97 14.34
N ASP A 823 -27.94 23.20 13.64
CA ASP A 823 -28.37 22.41 12.48
C ASP A 823 -28.25 20.88 12.69
N GLY A 824 -28.55 20.43 13.92
CA GLY A 824 -28.48 19.02 14.32
C GLY A 824 -27.09 18.45 14.56
N VAL A 825 -26.05 19.28 14.63
CA VAL A 825 -24.66 18.86 14.88
C VAL A 825 -24.37 18.91 16.38
N PHE A 826 -24.56 17.77 17.07
CA PHE A 826 -24.32 17.64 18.51
C PHE A 826 -22.93 18.09 18.97
N LEU A 827 -21.90 17.83 18.16
CA LEU A 827 -20.54 18.28 18.45
C LEU A 827 -20.43 19.82 18.49
N TRP A 828 -21.13 20.52 17.60
CA TRP A 828 -21.22 21.98 17.60
C TRP A 828 -21.86 22.45 18.91
N VAL A 829 -22.97 21.82 19.32
CA VAL A 829 -23.67 22.14 20.58
C VAL A 829 -22.74 21.97 21.77
N ARG A 830 -21.99 20.86 21.85
CA ARG A 830 -21.01 20.61 22.93
C ARG A 830 -20.00 21.74 23.03
N LEU A 831 -19.40 22.14 21.91
CA LEU A 831 -18.40 23.22 21.87
C LEU A 831 -18.99 24.58 22.25
N VAL A 832 -20.20 24.89 21.77
CA VAL A 832 -20.87 26.16 22.07
C VAL A 832 -21.32 26.22 23.52
N VAL A 833 -21.92 25.17 24.06
CA VAL A 833 -22.33 25.12 25.47
C VAL A 833 -21.13 25.25 26.40
N ASP A 834 -20.00 24.61 26.08
CA ASP A 834 -18.76 24.79 26.85
C ASP A 834 -18.25 26.23 26.81
N SER A 835 -18.28 26.88 25.63
CA SER A 835 -17.97 28.31 25.50
C SER A 835 -18.93 29.20 26.31
N LEU A 836 -20.22 28.86 26.38
CA LEU A 836 -21.20 29.63 27.17
C LEU A 836 -21.01 29.43 28.68
N ILE A 837 -20.65 28.22 29.11
CA ILE A 837 -20.27 27.94 30.50
C ILE A 837 -19.06 28.78 30.90
N ASP A 838 -18.07 28.92 30.02
CA ASP A 838 -16.93 29.80 30.29
C ASP A 838 -17.32 31.28 30.34
N GLY A 839 -18.26 31.72 29.49
CA GLY A 839 -18.88 33.05 29.61
C GLY A 839 -19.56 33.25 30.97
N LEU A 840 -20.33 32.26 31.44
CA LEU A 840 -20.97 32.30 32.75
C LEU A 840 -19.95 32.38 33.90
N LYS A 841 -18.82 31.68 33.81
CA LYS A 841 -17.70 31.81 34.78
C LYS A 841 -17.09 33.22 34.77
N ASN A 842 -17.08 33.87 33.60
CA ASN A 842 -16.62 35.25 33.41
C ASN A 842 -17.69 36.31 33.72
N TYR A 843 -18.80 35.91 34.33
CA TYR A 843 -19.89 36.79 34.73
C TYR A 843 -20.68 37.44 33.57
N ASP A 844 -20.65 36.85 32.38
CA ASP A 844 -21.48 37.29 31.26
C ASP A 844 -22.99 37.27 31.62
N GLY A 845 -23.73 38.26 31.12
CA GLY A 845 -25.19 38.33 31.21
C GLY A 845 -25.86 37.56 30.07
N ILE A 846 -27.19 37.42 30.13
CA ILE A 846 -27.92 36.66 29.11
C ILE A 846 -27.80 37.27 27.71
N GLU A 847 -27.70 38.60 27.61
CA GLU A 847 -27.50 39.32 26.35
C GLU A 847 -26.09 39.10 25.76
N ASP A 848 -25.07 39.02 26.61
CA ASP A 848 -23.70 38.73 26.17
C ASP A 848 -23.60 37.30 25.64
N LEU A 849 -24.22 36.34 26.34
CA LEU A 849 -24.32 34.95 25.91
C LEU A 849 -25.08 34.83 24.57
N GLN A 850 -26.18 35.57 24.41
CA GLN A 850 -26.92 35.60 23.15
C GLN A 850 -26.07 36.14 22.01
N ARG A 851 -25.37 37.27 22.23
CA ARG A 851 -24.48 37.86 21.21
C ARG A 851 -23.39 36.88 20.80
N ARG A 852 -22.81 36.15 21.77
CA ARG A 852 -21.83 35.09 21.47
C ARG A 852 -22.41 34.02 20.54
N VAL A 853 -23.65 33.59 20.74
CA VAL A 853 -24.29 32.59 19.87
C VAL A 853 -24.59 33.16 18.48
N ASP A 854 -25.08 34.40 18.41
CA ASP A 854 -25.45 35.06 17.16
C ASP A 854 -24.23 35.33 16.24
N GLU A 855 -23.03 35.47 16.81
CA GLU A 855 -21.77 35.65 16.08
C GLU A 855 -21.10 34.35 15.63
N LEU A 856 -21.59 33.18 16.07
CA LEU A 856 -21.00 31.89 15.73
C LEU A 856 -21.56 31.34 14.42
N PRO A 857 -20.70 30.79 13.53
CA PRO A 857 -21.15 30.13 12.31
C PRO A 857 -21.85 28.82 12.63
N THR A 858 -22.77 28.40 11.76
CA THR A 858 -23.50 27.13 11.89
C THR A 858 -22.72 25.94 11.34
N ASP A 859 -21.80 26.17 10.38
CA ASP A 859 -20.89 25.14 9.88
C ASP A 859 -19.78 24.83 10.90
N LEU A 860 -19.46 23.54 11.03
CA LEU A 860 -18.51 23.05 12.02
C LEU A 860 -17.05 23.45 11.69
N TYR A 861 -16.68 23.52 10.41
CA TYR A 861 -15.33 23.93 9.99
C TYR A 861 -15.13 25.43 10.21
N ASP A 862 -16.14 26.23 9.87
CA ASP A 862 -16.14 27.67 10.16
C ASP A 862 -16.08 27.93 11.67
N LEU A 863 -16.76 27.09 12.48
CA LEU A 863 -16.67 27.18 13.94
C LEU A 863 -15.23 26.95 14.42
N TYR A 864 -14.52 25.96 13.88
CA TYR A 864 -13.12 25.71 14.22
C TYR A 864 -12.23 26.91 13.88
N GLU A 865 -12.44 27.55 12.73
CA GLU A 865 -11.71 28.77 12.36
C GLU A 865 -11.98 29.92 13.33
N VAL A 866 -13.25 30.14 13.71
CA VAL A 866 -13.61 31.14 14.73
C VAL A 866 -12.98 30.82 16.08
N MET A 867 -12.99 29.55 16.51
CA MET A 867 -12.33 29.12 17.74
C MET A 867 -10.84 29.44 17.69
N LEU A 868 -10.13 29.03 16.63
CA LEU A 868 -8.70 29.32 16.48
C LEU A 868 -8.43 30.83 16.47
N SER A 869 -9.25 31.63 15.78
CA SER A 869 -9.09 33.10 15.75
C SER A 869 -9.14 33.75 17.15
N ARG A 870 -9.91 33.16 18.08
CA ARG A 870 -10.08 33.60 19.48
C ARG A 870 -8.90 33.22 20.38
N VAL A 871 -7.99 32.34 19.92
CA VAL A 871 -6.76 32.04 20.65
C VAL A 871 -5.95 33.34 20.80
N PRO A 872 -5.60 33.75 22.04
CA PRO A 872 -4.81 34.95 22.27
C PRO A 872 -3.51 34.91 21.47
N SER A 873 -3.12 36.04 20.88
CA SER A 873 -1.93 36.13 20.01
C SER A 873 -0.66 35.57 20.66
N ALA A 874 -0.51 35.74 21.98
CA ALA A 874 0.60 35.20 22.78
C ALA A 874 0.70 33.66 22.76
N TYR A 875 -0.42 32.95 22.51
CA TYR A 875 -0.48 31.49 22.51
C TYR A 875 -0.57 30.86 21.12
N ARG A 876 -0.84 31.64 20.06
CA ARG A 876 -1.05 31.10 18.70
C ARG A 876 0.10 30.22 18.20
N LEU A 877 1.36 30.61 18.46
CA LEU A 877 2.52 29.79 18.10
C LEU A 877 2.53 28.44 18.85
N GLN A 878 2.16 28.45 20.14
CA GLN A 878 2.11 27.23 20.94
C GLN A 878 0.95 26.33 20.50
N THR A 879 -0.22 26.90 20.26
CA THR A 879 -1.39 26.21 19.71
C THR A 879 -1.07 25.55 18.38
N ALA A 880 -0.42 26.27 17.47
CA ALA A 880 -0.03 25.73 16.17
C ALA A 880 0.88 24.51 16.32
N LYS A 881 1.89 24.57 17.21
CA LYS A 881 2.78 23.43 17.48
C LYS A 881 2.04 22.22 18.06
N LEU A 882 1.16 22.43 19.04
CA LEU A 882 0.40 21.34 19.67
C LEU A 882 -0.53 20.63 18.67
N LEU A 883 -1.29 21.39 17.88
CA LEU A 883 -2.17 20.84 16.86
C LEU A 883 -1.39 20.07 15.78
N GLN A 884 -0.27 20.64 15.35
CA GLN A 884 0.67 20.01 14.42
C GLN A 884 1.23 18.68 14.95
N LEU A 885 1.71 18.64 16.20
CA LEU A 885 2.24 17.42 16.82
C LEU A 885 1.20 16.30 16.89
N VAL A 886 -0.05 16.63 17.23
CA VAL A 886 -1.14 15.65 17.25
C VAL A 886 -1.54 15.24 15.83
N TYR A 887 -1.57 16.18 14.88
CA TYR A 887 -1.91 15.92 13.47
C TYR A 887 -0.92 14.97 12.79
N TRP A 888 0.37 15.24 12.90
CA TRP A 888 1.40 14.41 12.25
C TRP A 888 1.72 13.12 12.98
N ASN A 889 1.08 12.87 14.13
CA ASN A 889 1.10 11.56 14.78
C ASN A 889 0.02 10.60 14.24
N LEU A 890 -0.95 11.05 13.44
CA LEU A 890 -2.15 10.26 13.09
C LEU A 890 -1.89 8.94 12.34
N GLY A 891 -0.67 8.71 11.82
CA GLY A 891 -0.24 7.45 11.18
C GLY A 891 0.70 6.58 12.00
N SER A 892 1.08 7.00 13.22
CA SER A 892 1.97 6.28 14.13
C SER A 892 1.22 6.00 15.45
N ALA A 893 1.53 4.91 16.14
CA ALA A 893 0.82 4.49 17.36
C ALA A 893 0.54 5.64 18.35
N GLU A 894 -0.56 5.52 19.12
CA GLU A 894 -1.18 6.59 19.94
C GLU A 894 -0.18 7.44 20.75
N LEU A 895 -0.36 8.76 20.73
CA LEU A 895 0.51 9.72 21.43
C LEU A 895 0.07 9.86 22.89
N SER A 896 0.94 9.52 23.84
CA SER A 896 0.65 9.71 25.26
C SER A 896 0.74 11.18 25.68
N VAL A 897 0.09 11.54 26.79
CA VAL A 897 0.17 12.91 27.36
C VAL A 897 1.62 13.30 27.67
N LEU A 898 2.39 12.38 28.25
CA LEU A 898 3.80 12.58 28.52
C LEU A 898 4.62 12.73 27.23
N GLY A 899 4.30 11.93 26.21
CA GLY A 899 4.92 12.02 24.88
C GLY A 899 4.67 13.38 24.22
N LEU A 900 3.45 13.91 24.30
CA LEU A 900 3.14 15.25 23.80
C LEU A 900 3.88 16.35 24.58
N TRP A 901 3.94 16.21 25.90
CA TRP A 901 4.70 17.13 26.75
C TRP A 901 6.17 17.20 26.36
N PHE A 902 6.81 16.04 26.17
CA PHE A 902 8.17 16.02 25.68
C PHE A 902 8.29 16.61 24.28
N ALA A 903 7.39 16.27 23.34
CA ALA A 903 7.50 16.77 21.97
C ALA A 903 7.37 18.30 21.90
N GLU A 904 6.50 18.89 22.72
CA GLU A 904 6.32 20.35 22.78
C GLU A 904 7.58 21.06 23.32
N GLN A 905 8.21 20.50 24.37
CA GLN A 905 9.32 21.14 25.08
C GLN A 905 10.71 20.77 24.54
N ALA A 906 10.85 19.62 23.89
CA ALA A 906 12.15 19.03 23.61
C ALA A 906 12.93 19.81 22.57
N THR A 907 14.05 20.38 22.99
CA THR A 907 15.13 20.88 22.13
C THR A 907 16.22 19.83 21.98
N HIS A 908 17.12 20.06 21.04
CA HIS A 908 18.29 19.21 20.86
C HIS A 908 19.08 19.09 22.18
N GLU A 909 19.33 20.23 22.84
CA GLU A 909 20.06 20.34 24.09
C GLU A 909 19.37 19.56 25.21
N THR A 910 18.04 19.68 25.35
CA THR A 910 17.30 18.94 26.39
C THR A 910 17.42 17.43 26.20
N VAL A 911 17.42 16.94 24.95
CA VAL A 911 17.61 15.51 24.68
C VAL A 911 18.99 15.04 25.10
N ILE A 912 20.05 15.85 24.90
CA ILE A 912 21.41 15.49 25.34
C ILE A 912 21.48 15.48 26.87
N GLN A 913 21.06 16.58 27.50
CA GLN A 913 21.31 16.87 28.90
C GLN A 913 20.43 16.09 29.88
N THR A 914 19.24 15.62 29.44
CA THR A 914 18.36 14.84 30.31
C THR A 914 19.05 13.53 30.70
N ALA A 915 19.17 13.30 32.02
CA ALA A 915 19.73 12.08 32.59
C ALA A 915 18.84 10.85 32.29
N VAL A 916 19.46 9.67 32.25
CA VAL A 916 18.74 8.40 32.13
C VAL A 916 18.28 7.98 33.52
N THR A 917 17.08 8.40 33.90
CA THR A 917 16.50 8.12 35.22
C THR A 917 14.99 8.00 35.12
N PRO A 918 14.35 6.98 35.73
CA PRO A 918 12.90 6.84 35.75
C PRO A 918 12.19 8.11 36.24
N ILE A 919 11.12 8.52 35.55
CA ILE A 919 10.29 9.64 35.98
C ILE A 919 9.54 9.29 37.28
N THR A 920 9.52 10.19 38.26
CA THR A 920 8.79 9.99 39.51
C THR A 920 7.27 10.11 39.30
N ASP A 921 6.44 9.58 40.22
CA ASP A 921 4.98 9.72 40.14
C ASP A 921 4.54 11.18 40.27
N SER A 922 5.19 11.92 41.17
CA SER A 922 4.91 13.34 41.35
C SER A 922 5.23 14.15 40.09
N ASP A 923 6.32 13.85 39.37
CA ASP A 923 6.66 14.55 38.13
C ASP A 923 5.73 14.15 36.98
N LEU A 924 5.32 12.89 36.92
CA LEU A 924 4.38 12.39 35.92
C LEU A 924 3.01 13.07 36.07
N GLU A 925 2.48 13.11 37.29
CA GLU A 925 1.22 13.79 37.61
C GLU A 925 1.32 15.30 37.35
N TYR A 926 2.43 15.95 37.73
CA TYR A 926 2.66 17.36 37.44
C TYR A 926 2.59 17.67 35.94
N ARG A 927 3.31 16.90 35.11
CA ARG A 927 3.36 17.09 33.65
C ARG A 927 2.04 16.77 32.98
N TYR A 928 1.35 15.73 33.46
CA TYR A 928 0.00 15.41 33.01
C TYR A 928 -0.94 16.59 33.25
N ASN A 929 -1.01 17.07 34.49
CA ASN A 929 -1.87 18.19 34.87
C ASN A 929 -1.50 19.45 34.08
N GLU A 930 -0.22 19.75 33.94
CA GLU A 930 0.23 20.89 33.15
C GLU A 930 -0.24 20.79 31.68
N MET A 931 -0.06 19.63 31.05
CA MET A 931 -0.48 19.43 29.66
C MET A 931 -2.00 19.49 29.52
N GLU A 932 -2.76 18.92 30.45
CA GLU A 932 -4.22 19.01 30.46
C GLU A 932 -4.71 20.46 30.47
N HIS A 933 -4.17 21.28 31.38
CA HIS A 933 -4.53 22.70 31.46
C HIS A 933 -4.05 23.49 30.23
N ARG A 934 -2.90 23.13 29.65
CA ARG A 934 -2.41 23.72 28.40
C ARG A 934 -3.33 23.41 27.23
N LEU A 935 -3.71 22.15 27.01
CA LEU A 935 -4.60 21.76 25.93
C LEU A 935 -5.95 22.47 26.04
N LYS A 936 -6.54 22.53 27.24
CA LYS A 936 -7.80 23.27 27.48
C LYS A 936 -7.69 24.75 27.12
N SER A 937 -6.62 25.42 27.54
CA SER A 937 -6.45 26.86 27.35
C SER A 937 -5.95 27.28 25.95
N ARG A 938 -5.13 26.46 25.28
CA ARG A 938 -4.50 26.80 23.99
C ARG A 938 -5.22 26.20 22.78
N CYS A 939 -5.83 25.02 22.94
CA CYS A 939 -6.48 24.31 21.83
C CYS A 939 -8.01 24.42 21.88
N LEU A 940 -8.57 25.10 22.89
CA LEU A 940 -9.99 25.44 23.02
C LEU A 940 -10.93 24.23 22.86
N GLY A 941 -10.50 23.05 23.33
CA GLY A 941 -11.28 21.82 23.26
C GLY A 941 -11.16 21.04 21.95
N LEU A 942 -10.36 21.47 20.98
CA LEU A 942 -10.10 20.71 19.74
C LEU A 942 -9.27 19.44 19.96
N ILE A 943 -8.52 19.39 21.07
CA ILE A 943 -7.75 18.23 21.52
C ILE A 943 -8.29 17.79 22.88
N GLU A 944 -8.44 16.48 23.07
CA GLU A 944 -8.84 15.86 24.32
C GLU A 944 -7.79 14.85 24.81
N ILE A 945 -7.80 14.60 26.12
CA ILE A 945 -7.05 13.52 26.76
C ILE A 945 -8.03 12.38 27.04
N ARG A 946 -7.72 11.19 26.53
CA ARG A 946 -8.46 9.96 26.83
C ARG A 946 -7.73 9.17 27.92
N PRO A 947 -8.40 8.79 29.01
CA PRO A 947 -7.84 7.85 29.97
C PRO A 947 -7.65 6.48 29.29
N SER A 948 -6.60 5.75 29.65
CA SER A 948 -6.43 4.36 29.20
C SER A 948 -7.51 3.49 29.82
N GLN A 949 -8.32 2.86 28.97
CA GLN A 949 -9.43 1.98 29.35
C GLN A 949 -9.02 0.50 29.19
N PHE A 950 -7.90 0.06 29.79
CA PHE A 950 -7.76 -1.38 29.97
C PHE A 950 -8.84 -1.83 30.97
N THR A 951 -9.81 -2.61 30.48
CA THR A 951 -10.85 -3.18 31.36
C THR A 951 -10.22 -4.23 32.27
N GLN A 952 -10.80 -4.44 33.46
CA GLN A 952 -10.32 -5.48 34.38
C GLN A 952 -10.36 -6.88 33.72
N GLU A 953 -11.28 -7.13 32.79
CA GLU A 953 -11.33 -8.34 31.96
C GLU A 953 -10.17 -8.47 30.97
N GLN A 954 -9.76 -7.37 30.31
CA GLN A 954 -8.53 -7.33 29.51
C GLN A 954 -7.31 -7.61 30.40
N ILE A 955 -7.24 -7.02 31.60
CA ILE A 955 -6.16 -7.26 32.57
C ILE A 955 -6.14 -8.70 33.09
N ASN A 956 -7.30 -9.31 33.29
CA ASN A 956 -7.40 -10.69 33.76
C ASN A 956 -7.11 -11.71 32.64
N SER A 957 -7.42 -11.39 31.38
CA SER A 957 -7.06 -12.24 30.23
C SER A 957 -5.59 -12.13 29.82
N LEU A 958 -4.87 -11.14 30.35
CA LEU A 958 -3.43 -10.94 30.20
C LEU A 958 -2.57 -11.95 31.00
N GLU A 959 -3.12 -12.78 31.90
CA GLU A 959 -2.37 -13.86 32.56
C GLU A 959 -1.82 -14.93 31.59
N VAL A 960 -2.27 -14.96 30.33
CA VAL A 960 -1.86 -15.94 29.31
C VAL A 960 -0.81 -15.38 28.31
N TYR A 961 -0.41 -14.10 28.44
CA TYR A 961 0.59 -13.48 27.56
C TYR A 961 1.99 -13.43 28.19
N PRO A 962 3.08 -13.76 27.48
CA PRO A 962 4.46 -13.69 28.00
C PRO A 962 5.00 -12.27 28.29
N PHE A 963 4.15 -11.24 28.24
CA PHE A 963 4.54 -9.83 28.24
C PHE A 963 3.75 -8.99 29.25
N THR A 964 3.20 -9.57 30.31
CA THR A 964 2.28 -8.86 31.22
C THR A 964 2.94 -8.35 32.49
N ASP A 965 4.19 -8.72 32.71
CA ASP A 965 5.13 -8.01 33.59
C ASP A 965 5.68 -6.69 32.99
N VAL A 966 5.23 -6.31 31.78
CA VAL A 966 5.91 -5.30 30.93
C VAL A 966 5.26 -3.92 30.97
N TYR A 967 3.98 -3.81 31.32
CA TYR A 967 3.27 -2.53 31.35
C TYR A 967 2.73 -2.24 32.75
N ASP A 968 3.04 -1.05 33.30
CA ASP A 968 2.30 -0.50 34.43
C ASP A 968 0.91 -0.04 33.94
N VAL A 969 0.06 -1.02 33.64
CA VAL A 969 -1.33 -0.83 33.18
C VAL A 969 -2.19 -0.15 34.26
N THR A 970 -1.69 -0.04 35.49
CA THR A 970 -2.39 0.58 36.62
C THR A 970 -2.18 2.09 36.70
N ASN A 971 -1.13 2.64 36.07
CA ASN A 971 -0.83 4.07 36.15
C ASN A 971 -1.62 4.89 35.12
N LYS A 972 -2.74 5.45 35.57
CA LYS A 972 -3.64 6.29 34.75
C LYS A 972 -2.97 7.45 34.01
N PHE A 973 -1.85 7.98 34.54
CA PHE A 973 -1.17 9.14 33.95
C PHE A 973 -0.22 8.75 32.83
N LEU A 974 0.35 7.54 32.89
CA LEU A 974 1.31 7.04 31.90
C LEU A 974 0.62 6.57 30.63
N ASN A 975 -0.59 6.00 30.79
CA ASN A 975 -1.34 5.37 29.71
C ASN A 975 -2.37 6.32 29.06
N ALA A 976 -2.61 7.50 29.62
CA ALA A 976 -3.51 8.48 29.01
C ALA A 976 -2.98 9.01 27.68
N GLN A 977 -3.88 9.18 26.72
CA GLN A 977 -3.56 9.45 25.33
C GLN A 977 -4.16 10.76 24.85
N VAL A 978 -3.52 11.37 23.85
CA VAL A 978 -3.95 12.63 23.27
C VAL A 978 -4.46 12.40 21.86
N THR A 979 -5.67 12.91 21.59
CA THR A 979 -6.31 12.83 20.28
C THR A 979 -7.09 14.10 19.99
N PHE A 980 -7.36 14.37 18.72
CA PHE A 980 -8.41 15.32 18.37
C PHE A 980 -9.77 14.86 18.91
N LEU A 981 -10.57 15.82 19.35
CA LEU A 981 -11.94 15.65 19.82
C LEU A 981 -12.80 14.88 18.79
N HIS A 982 -12.59 15.16 17.50
CA HIS A 982 -13.33 14.50 16.42
C HIS A 982 -12.54 14.47 15.12
N ARG A 983 -12.91 13.56 14.20
CA ARG A 983 -12.30 13.43 12.86
C ARG A 983 -12.29 14.71 12.05
N SER A 984 -13.39 15.45 12.10
CA SER A 984 -13.52 16.71 11.36
C SER A 984 -12.47 17.76 11.76
N VAL A 985 -11.89 17.70 12.97
CA VAL A 985 -10.77 18.58 13.35
C VAL A 985 -9.52 18.23 12.55
N SER A 986 -9.21 16.94 12.39
CA SER A 986 -8.09 16.53 11.54
C SER A 986 -8.34 16.88 10.07
N GLU A 987 -9.56 16.71 9.58
CA GLU A 987 -9.92 17.04 8.18
C GLU A 987 -9.79 18.54 7.92
N PHE A 988 -10.23 19.37 8.88
CA PHE A 988 -10.07 20.83 8.87
C PHE A 988 -8.59 21.26 8.81
N LEU A 989 -7.73 20.58 9.56
CA LEU A 989 -6.31 20.93 9.64
C LEU A 989 -5.50 20.49 8.41
N ASN A 990 -6.08 19.67 7.54
CA ASN A 990 -5.41 19.21 6.33
C ASN A 990 -5.25 20.37 5.33
N GLY A 991 -4.01 20.80 5.09
CA GLY A 991 -3.73 21.97 4.25
C GLY A 991 -3.94 23.32 4.94
N TYR A 992 -4.09 23.34 6.28
CA TYR A 992 -4.27 24.57 7.05
C TYR A 992 -3.05 25.49 6.99
N ASP A 993 -3.28 26.79 6.82
CA ASP A 993 -2.22 27.81 6.74
C ASP A 993 -1.73 28.19 8.15
N TRP A 994 -0.83 27.36 8.69
CA TRP A 994 -0.21 27.58 9.99
C TRP A 994 0.60 28.88 10.07
N ASP A 995 1.18 29.32 8.94
CA ASP A 995 1.97 30.53 8.86
C ASP A 995 1.11 31.78 9.01
N ALA A 996 -0.04 31.81 8.34
CA ALA A 996 -1.04 32.86 8.53
C ALA A 996 -1.56 32.88 9.97
N PHE A 997 -1.89 31.72 10.54
CA PHE A 997 -2.45 31.61 11.89
C PHE A 997 -1.51 32.14 12.97
N ALA A 998 -0.25 31.69 12.98
CA ALA A 998 0.70 32.06 14.02
C ALA A 998 1.46 33.36 13.74
N SER A 999 1.11 34.10 12.68
CA SER A 999 1.83 35.31 12.24
C SER A 999 3.32 35.04 11.99
N GLY A 1000 3.60 33.99 11.21
CA GLY A 1000 4.93 33.58 10.78
C GLY A 1000 5.52 32.44 11.61
N ILE A 1001 5.14 31.19 11.30
CA ILE A 1001 5.95 30.02 11.64
C ILE A 1001 7.11 29.93 10.62
N ARG A 1002 7.87 31.01 10.45
CA ARG A 1002 9.22 30.94 9.84
C ARG A 1002 10.26 30.36 10.80
N SER A 1003 9.82 29.68 11.86
CA SER A 1003 10.73 29.02 12.80
C SER A 1003 10.92 27.57 12.35
N ASN A 1004 12.15 27.07 12.42
CA ASN A 1004 12.59 25.68 12.21
C ASN A 1004 11.83 24.64 13.09
N PHE A 1005 10.51 24.56 13.01
CA PHE A 1005 9.67 23.62 13.74
C PHE A 1005 9.35 22.44 12.84
N ASP A 1006 10.02 21.33 13.12
CA ASP A 1006 9.83 20.06 12.43
C ASP A 1006 9.10 19.12 13.39
N PRO A 1007 7.81 18.82 13.15
CA PRO A 1007 6.99 18.01 14.04
C PRO A 1007 7.54 16.59 14.21
N TYR A 1008 8.05 15.99 13.13
CA TYR A 1008 8.63 14.64 13.15
C TYR A 1008 9.92 14.61 13.98
N LEU A 1009 10.75 15.66 13.87
CA LEU A 1009 11.93 15.80 14.73
C LEU A 1009 11.54 15.90 16.21
N ARG A 1010 10.49 16.65 16.54
CA ARG A 1010 10.04 16.84 17.93
C ARG A 1010 9.42 15.56 18.49
N LEU A 1011 8.67 14.82 17.70
CA LEU A 1011 8.16 13.49 18.06
C LEU A 1011 9.30 12.47 18.24
N LEU A 1012 10.35 12.54 17.42
CA LEU A 1012 11.56 11.74 17.60
C LEU A 1012 12.28 12.08 18.92
N TYR A 1013 12.46 13.38 19.21
CA TYR A 1013 13.05 13.82 20.49
C TYR A 1013 12.22 13.35 21.68
N SER A 1014 10.90 13.43 21.57
CA SER A 1014 9.98 12.90 22.58
C SER A 1014 10.20 11.42 22.83
N ALA A 1015 10.27 10.61 21.78
CA ALA A 1015 10.49 9.17 21.92
C ALA A 1015 11.84 8.83 22.58
N VAL A 1016 12.90 9.60 22.30
CA VAL A 1016 14.19 9.47 23.01
C VAL A 1016 14.05 9.82 24.49
N LEU A 1017 13.36 10.90 24.83
CA LEU A 1017 13.14 11.31 26.22
C LEU A 1017 12.26 10.33 26.99
N MET A 1018 11.27 9.73 26.32
CA MET A 1018 10.48 8.63 26.87
C MET A 1018 11.37 7.44 27.22
N LEU A 1019 12.31 7.04 26.35
CA LEU A 1019 13.28 5.98 26.67
C LEU A 1019 14.17 6.34 27.86
N LYS A 1020 14.68 7.57 27.91
CA LYS A 1020 15.54 8.03 29.01
C LYS A 1020 14.84 8.06 30.37
N THR A 1021 13.51 8.18 30.37
CA THR A 1021 12.71 8.37 31.59
C THR A 1021 11.78 7.21 31.92
N TYR A 1022 11.90 6.09 31.20
CA TYR A 1022 11.06 4.91 31.35
C TYR A 1022 11.32 4.17 32.67
N ARG A 1023 10.29 3.51 33.21
CA ARG A 1023 10.27 2.99 34.60
C ARG A 1023 10.66 1.53 34.77
N THR A 1024 10.68 0.72 33.72
CA THR A 1024 11.00 -0.72 33.82
C THR A 1024 12.18 -1.08 32.92
N GLY A 1025 13.20 -1.73 33.49
CA GLY A 1025 14.35 -2.25 32.76
C GLY A 1025 14.06 -3.66 32.23
N GLY A 1026 13.75 -3.79 30.94
CA GLY A 1026 13.46 -5.08 30.29
C GLY A 1026 13.33 -4.98 28.77
N ILE A 1027 12.96 -6.07 28.09
CA ILE A 1027 12.78 -6.24 26.61
C ILE A 1027 11.65 -5.33 26.02
N SER A 1028 11.20 -4.35 26.79
CA SER A 1028 9.95 -3.59 26.71
C SER A 1028 10.00 -2.31 25.87
N ASP A 1029 11.16 -1.89 25.38
CA ASP A 1029 11.33 -0.61 24.67
C ASP A 1029 10.91 -0.64 23.19
N TRP A 1030 10.54 -1.81 22.67
CA TRP A 1030 10.29 -2.05 21.25
C TRP A 1030 9.22 -1.13 20.62
N PRO A 1031 8.06 -0.86 21.27
CA PRO A 1031 7.05 0.05 20.71
C PRO A 1031 7.59 1.48 20.57
N ILE A 1032 8.42 1.94 21.51
CA ILE A 1032 9.02 3.28 21.46
C ILE A 1032 10.08 3.34 20.36
N LEU A 1033 10.88 2.27 20.20
CA LEU A 1033 11.87 2.15 19.13
C LEU A 1033 11.24 2.08 17.73
N LEU A 1034 10.11 1.40 17.57
CA LEU A 1034 9.33 1.39 16.32
C LEU A 1034 8.77 2.78 15.99
N LYS A 1035 8.26 3.50 16.99
CA LYS A 1035 7.83 4.91 16.83
C LYS A 1035 8.99 5.78 16.35
N MET A 1036 10.17 5.63 16.95
CA MET A 1036 11.38 6.36 16.53
C MET A 1036 11.76 6.08 15.08
N ALA A 1037 11.71 4.82 14.65
CA ALA A 1037 12.00 4.43 13.27
C ALA A 1037 10.98 5.03 12.28
N SER A 1038 9.68 5.00 12.64
CA SER A 1038 8.60 5.58 11.84
C SER A 1038 8.77 7.09 11.67
N TYR A 1039 8.96 7.85 12.76
CA TYR A 1039 9.16 9.30 12.67
C TYR A 1039 10.43 9.68 11.89
N ALA A 1040 11.51 8.89 12.00
CA ALA A 1040 12.75 9.12 11.27
C ALA A 1040 12.57 8.89 9.76
N ALA A 1041 11.87 7.83 9.34
CA ALA A 1041 11.62 7.52 7.93
C ALA A 1041 10.78 8.61 7.24
N THR A 1042 9.67 9.03 7.85
CA THR A 1042 8.75 10.04 7.28
C THR A 1042 9.39 11.43 7.18
N ARG A 1043 10.31 11.75 8.09
CA ARG A 1043 11.08 13.00 8.05
C ARG A 1043 12.05 13.06 6.87
N ASP A 1044 12.71 11.95 6.55
CA ASP A 1044 13.66 11.88 5.43
C ASP A 1044 12.94 11.99 4.08
N GLU A 1045 11.74 11.40 3.92
CA GLU A 1045 10.90 11.51 2.72
C GLU A 1045 10.45 12.97 2.42
N ASN A 1046 10.09 13.72 3.46
CA ASN A 1046 9.64 15.12 3.33
C ASN A 1046 10.78 16.14 3.15
N ARG A 1047 12.05 15.74 3.35
CA ARG A 1047 13.21 16.59 3.02
C ARG A 1047 13.64 16.48 1.55
N SER A 1048 13.23 15.43 0.84
CA SER A 1048 13.57 15.20 -0.57
C SER A 1048 12.68 15.95 -1.57
N THR A 1049 11.65 16.66 -1.12
CA THR A 1049 10.77 17.51 -1.95
C THR A 1049 10.97 19.00 -1.60
N PRO A 1050 11.46 19.85 -2.52
CA PRO A 1050 11.53 21.28 -2.26
C PRO A 1050 10.13 21.91 -2.37
N CYS A 1051 9.61 22.47 -1.27
CA CYS A 1051 8.47 23.38 -1.31
C CYS A 1051 8.87 24.67 -2.05
N ALA A 1052 8.49 24.79 -3.33
CA ALA A 1052 8.47 26.07 -4.02
C ALA A 1052 7.17 26.81 -3.65
N VAL A 1053 7.24 27.70 -2.66
CA VAL A 1053 6.19 28.71 -2.43
C VAL A 1053 6.52 29.90 -3.32
N ALA A 1054 5.73 30.10 -4.37
CA ALA A 1054 5.78 31.30 -5.20
C ALA A 1054 5.27 32.50 -4.39
N ASP A 1055 6.06 33.58 -4.33
CA ASP A 1055 5.76 34.82 -3.62
C ASP A 1055 4.77 35.69 -4.42
N PRO A 1056 3.53 35.92 -3.95
CA PRO A 1056 2.51 36.66 -4.67
C PRO A 1056 2.46 38.12 -4.18
N LYS A 1057 3.58 38.85 -4.22
CA LYS A 1057 3.58 40.32 -4.02
C LYS A 1057 4.58 41.02 -4.93
N LYS A 1058 4.19 41.23 -6.19
CA LYS A 1058 4.62 42.37 -7.03
C LYS A 1058 3.71 42.50 -8.24
N GLN A 1059 2.57 43.18 -8.05
CA GLN A 1059 1.87 43.83 -9.15
C GLN A 1059 1.52 45.27 -8.76
N ASN A 1060 1.67 46.13 -9.77
CA ASN A 1060 1.15 47.49 -9.99
C ASN A 1060 2.00 48.72 -9.58
N PRO A 1061 1.83 49.87 -10.28
CA PRO A 1061 1.73 50.06 -11.75
C PRO A 1061 2.42 51.36 -12.29
N ASN A 1062 2.66 51.40 -13.61
CA ASN A 1062 2.75 52.59 -14.51
C ASN A 1062 3.89 53.64 -14.34
N PRO A 1063 4.15 54.53 -15.33
CA PRO A 1063 4.09 54.42 -16.80
C PRO A 1063 5.39 54.93 -17.50
N THR A 1064 5.54 54.66 -18.79
CA THR A 1064 6.54 55.26 -19.70
C THR A 1064 6.38 56.79 -19.81
N PRO A 1065 7.44 57.58 -20.08
CA PRO A 1065 7.80 57.86 -21.48
C PRO A 1065 9.30 58.15 -21.79
N GLN A 1066 9.64 57.87 -23.06
CA GLN A 1066 10.54 58.56 -24.00
C GLN A 1066 12.08 58.61 -23.83
N ILE A 1067 12.75 57.91 -24.77
CA ILE A 1067 13.78 58.35 -25.74
C ILE A 1067 14.95 59.23 -25.22
N THR A 1068 16.18 58.70 -25.25
CA THR A 1068 17.23 59.09 -26.23
C THR A 1068 18.45 58.17 -26.13
N THR A 1069 19.09 58.04 -27.28
CA THR A 1069 20.27 57.27 -27.71
C THR A 1069 21.58 57.73 -27.08
N GLU A 1070 22.51 56.78 -26.89
CA GLU A 1070 23.89 56.75 -27.43
C GLU A 1070 24.83 55.89 -26.55
N ALA A 1071 25.56 54.99 -27.21
CA ALA A 1071 26.69 54.20 -26.71
C ALA A 1071 27.99 55.04 -26.83
N PRO A 1072 29.24 54.57 -26.62
CA PRO A 1072 29.69 53.19 -26.32
C PRO A 1072 30.93 53.05 -25.37
N ASP A 1073 31.41 51.81 -25.27
CA ASP A 1073 32.82 51.34 -25.09
C ASP A 1073 33.46 51.10 -23.70
N GLU A 1074 33.73 49.81 -23.48
CA GLU A 1074 35.02 49.12 -23.21
C GLU A 1074 36.04 49.62 -22.17
N ILE A 1075 36.40 48.67 -21.28
CA ILE A 1075 37.76 48.18 -20.92
C ILE A 1075 38.80 49.23 -20.46
N ASP A 1076 39.28 49.15 -19.21
CA ASP A 1076 40.56 48.48 -18.87
C ASP A 1076 40.96 48.70 -17.39
N ALA A 1077 41.91 47.87 -16.97
CA ALA A 1077 42.37 47.58 -15.63
C ALA A 1077 43.33 48.60 -14.97
N LYS A 1078 43.62 48.26 -13.70
CA LYS A 1078 44.85 48.49 -12.93
C LYS A 1078 45.00 49.79 -12.11
N ALA A 1079 45.01 49.54 -10.80
CA ALA A 1079 46.17 49.69 -9.91
C ALA A 1079 46.12 50.79 -8.84
N ILE A 1080 46.95 50.51 -7.82
CA ILE A 1080 47.43 51.35 -6.70
C ILE A 1080 46.54 51.20 -5.45
N GLY A 1081 47.01 50.75 -4.30
CA GLY A 1081 48.38 50.52 -3.82
C GLY A 1081 48.46 50.90 -2.34
N ASN A 1082 48.92 49.96 -1.53
CA ASN A 1082 49.62 50.05 -0.23
C ASN A 1082 49.34 51.23 0.73
N GLN A 1083 49.25 50.91 2.04
CA GLN A 1083 50.30 51.16 3.04
C GLN A 1083 49.83 50.67 4.45
N ILE A 1084 50.60 49.79 5.13
CA ILE A 1084 51.46 50.03 6.35
C ILE A 1084 50.62 50.07 7.66
N SER A 1085 50.92 49.42 8.81
CA SER A 1085 52.01 48.56 9.32
C SER A 1085 51.70 47.97 10.72
N GLU A 1086 52.33 46.82 10.98
CA GLU A 1086 52.92 46.24 12.22
C GLU A 1086 52.64 46.79 13.64
N ALA A 1087 52.39 45.86 14.59
CA ALA A 1087 53.17 45.63 15.83
C ALA A 1087 52.77 44.31 16.55
N SER A 1088 53.73 43.68 17.24
CA SER A 1088 53.78 42.27 17.69
C SER A 1088 53.50 42.04 19.21
N PRO A 1089 53.52 40.77 19.73
CA PRO A 1089 52.87 40.30 20.97
C PRO A 1089 53.82 39.98 22.17
N GLN A 1090 53.25 39.67 23.35
CA GLN A 1090 53.75 38.89 24.54
C GLN A 1090 52.99 39.38 25.80
N ASP A 1091 52.74 38.70 26.93
CA ASP A 1091 53.01 37.38 27.53
C ASP A 1091 52.11 37.29 28.80
N VAL A 1092 51.88 36.09 29.36
CA VAL A 1092 52.06 35.73 30.80
C VAL A 1092 51.28 34.46 31.15
N ALA A 1093 52.05 33.46 31.60
CA ALA A 1093 51.62 32.18 32.12
C ALA A 1093 51.54 32.15 33.66
N ASN A 1094 51.01 31.02 34.17
CA ASN A 1094 51.10 30.44 35.53
C ASN A 1094 49.95 30.69 36.52
N THR A 1095 49.23 29.60 36.87
CA THR A 1095 49.53 28.83 38.11
C THR A 1095 48.86 27.45 38.12
N ARG A 1096 49.62 26.43 38.53
CA ARG A 1096 49.22 25.04 38.84
C ARG A 1096 48.89 24.90 40.34
N HIS A 1097 48.07 23.92 40.73
CA HIS A 1097 48.17 23.00 41.90
C HIS A 1097 47.00 22.00 41.78
N SER A 1098 47.17 20.73 41.34
CA SER A 1098 47.64 19.51 42.02
C SER A 1098 46.76 19.01 43.18
N THR A 1099 45.99 17.94 42.94
CA THR A 1099 45.84 16.76 43.83
C THR A 1099 45.22 15.60 43.03
N GLU A 1100 46.03 14.58 42.76
CA GLU A 1100 45.58 13.22 42.42
C GLU A 1100 45.37 12.43 43.72
N VAL A 1101 44.23 11.76 43.86
CA VAL A 1101 44.08 10.55 44.68
C VAL A 1101 43.33 9.51 43.86
N ASN A 1102 43.91 8.33 43.85
CA ASN A 1102 43.64 7.15 43.03
C ASN A 1102 42.43 6.36 43.57
N SER A 1103 41.44 6.00 42.74
CA SER A 1103 40.74 4.70 42.84
C SER A 1103 39.68 4.47 41.75
N GLN A 1104 39.98 3.49 40.91
CA GLN A 1104 39.06 2.51 40.30
C GLN A 1104 38.14 2.91 39.12
N GLU A 1105 38.18 2.02 38.14
CA GLU A 1105 37.59 2.08 36.81
C GLU A 1105 36.06 2.14 36.81
N HIS A 1106 35.50 3.16 36.17
CA HIS A 1106 34.22 3.06 35.46
C HIS A 1106 34.35 3.84 34.13
N LYS A 1107 34.43 3.11 33.01
CA LYS A 1107 34.42 3.73 31.68
C LYS A 1107 33.02 4.25 31.38
N ASN A 1108 32.88 5.58 31.42
CA ASN A 1108 31.68 6.33 31.09
C ASN A 1108 31.22 6.09 29.64
N PHE A 1109 29.89 6.03 29.49
CA PHE A 1109 29.13 5.95 28.25
C PHE A 1109 29.16 7.31 27.54
N ASP A 1110 29.67 7.37 26.31
CA ASP A 1110 29.81 8.63 25.54
C ASP A 1110 28.54 8.91 24.72
N SER A 1111 27.61 9.66 25.33
CA SER A 1111 26.33 10.11 24.75
C SER A 1111 26.46 11.21 23.70
N ASP A 1112 27.64 11.81 23.55
CA ASP A 1112 27.83 13.05 22.77
C ASP A 1112 27.94 12.79 21.26
N ARG A 1113 28.07 11.53 20.83
CA ARG A 1113 28.27 11.17 19.41
C ARG A 1113 27.00 10.97 18.58
N LEU A 1114 25.81 10.94 19.20
CA LEU A 1114 24.53 10.71 18.50
C LEU A 1114 23.87 11.99 17.98
N ILE A 1115 24.35 13.16 18.43
CA ILE A 1115 23.57 14.41 18.43
C ILE A 1115 24.40 15.56 17.80
N ALA A 1116 25.09 15.32 16.68
CA ALA A 1116 25.80 16.36 15.92
C ALA A 1116 25.00 16.83 14.69
N ALA A 1117 24.80 18.15 14.56
CA ALA A 1117 24.05 18.84 13.50
C ALA A 1117 24.80 18.86 12.13
N PRO A 1118 24.15 19.26 11.03
CA PRO A 1118 24.31 18.66 9.70
C PRO A 1118 25.48 19.24 8.90
N ASN A 1119 26.32 18.36 8.36
CA ASN A 1119 27.04 18.61 7.12
C ASN A 1119 27.24 17.27 6.39
N GLU A 1120 26.69 17.24 5.17
CA GLU A 1120 26.91 16.33 4.05
C GLU A 1120 26.96 14.80 4.27
N ASN A 1121 26.16 14.11 3.45
CA ASN A 1121 26.24 12.69 3.09
C ASN A 1121 25.85 11.67 4.17
N GLY A 1122 24.54 11.36 4.28
CA GLY A 1122 23.96 10.00 4.44
C GLY A 1122 24.47 9.05 5.54
N LYS A 1123 25.41 9.43 6.41
CA LYS A 1123 26.13 8.53 7.32
C LYS A 1123 25.47 8.31 8.69
N ASN A 1124 24.30 8.91 8.94
CA ASN A 1124 23.65 8.87 10.26
C ASN A 1124 22.71 7.67 10.48
N GLN A 1125 22.08 7.11 9.43
CA GLN A 1125 21.23 5.92 9.56
C GLN A 1125 22.01 4.66 9.99
N THR A 1126 23.23 4.47 9.48
CA THR A 1126 24.09 3.33 9.81
C THR A 1126 24.63 3.38 11.24
N ARG A 1127 24.77 4.57 11.84
CA ARG A 1127 25.17 4.72 13.25
C ARG A 1127 24.03 4.34 14.21
N TRP A 1128 22.80 4.71 13.86
CA TRP A 1128 21.59 4.35 14.60
C TRP A 1128 21.32 2.84 14.61
N LEU A 1129 21.39 2.19 13.44
CA LEU A 1129 21.23 0.74 13.33
C LEU A 1129 22.35 -0.04 14.04
N LYS A 1130 23.60 0.46 14.02
CA LYS A 1130 24.71 -0.12 14.78
C LYS A 1130 24.59 0.06 16.29
N TRP A 1131 23.93 1.12 16.76
CA TRP A 1131 23.62 1.33 18.17
C TRP A 1131 22.52 0.36 18.66
N LEU A 1132 21.42 0.22 17.90
CA LEU A 1132 20.36 -0.77 18.13
C LEU A 1132 20.90 -2.21 18.14
N HIS A 1133 21.79 -2.54 17.21
CA HIS A 1133 22.42 -3.86 17.12
C HIS A 1133 23.45 -4.14 18.23
N ARG A 1134 24.00 -3.10 18.89
CA ARG A 1134 24.88 -3.24 20.06
C ARG A 1134 24.09 -3.42 21.36
N MET A 1135 22.96 -2.71 21.51
CA MET A 1135 22.03 -2.89 22.63
C MET A 1135 21.41 -4.29 22.65
N SER A 1136 21.07 -4.87 21.50
CA SER A 1136 20.51 -6.23 21.45
C SER A 1136 21.52 -7.34 21.82
N ARG A 1137 22.83 -7.07 21.72
CA ARG A 1137 23.90 -8.04 22.02
C ARG A 1137 24.43 -7.96 23.45
N SER A 1138 24.25 -6.86 24.19
CA SER A 1138 24.78 -6.72 25.56
C SER A 1138 23.88 -7.29 26.66
N ASN A 1139 22.74 -7.88 26.31
CA ASN A 1139 21.72 -8.34 27.27
C ASN A 1139 22.00 -9.73 27.87
N LYS A 1140 23.23 -9.94 28.35
CA LYS A 1140 23.55 -10.98 29.34
C LYS A 1140 24.04 -10.30 30.62
N GLY A 1141 23.07 -9.89 31.43
CA GLY A 1141 23.25 -9.60 32.84
C GLY A 1141 24.11 -8.38 33.17
N LYS A 1142 23.47 -7.20 33.25
CA LYS A 1142 23.64 -6.17 34.29
C LYS A 1142 22.75 -4.98 33.93
N GLY A 1143 22.06 -4.44 34.95
CA GLY A 1143 21.24 -3.24 34.83
C GLY A 1143 22.05 -2.06 34.30
N PHE A 1144 21.32 -1.21 33.56
CA PHE A 1144 21.72 -0.08 32.71
C PHE A 1144 23.03 0.64 33.06
#